data_AF-A0A171C9J7-F1
#
_entry.id   AF-A0A171C9J7-F1
#
_cell.length_a   1.000
_cell.length_b   1.000
_cell.length_c   1.000
_cell.angle_alpha   90.00
_cell.angle_beta   90.00
_cell.angle_gamma   90.00
#
_symmetry.space_group_name_H-M   'P 1'
#
loop_
_entity.id
_entity.type
_entity.pdbx_description
1 polymer ?
#
loop_
_entity_poly.entity_id
_entity_poly.type
_entity_poly.pdbx_seq_one_letter_code
_entity_poly.pdbx_strand_id
1 'polypeptide(L)'
;MRLLTLPTVIALTVVAAAAPALAETAPSRSSTIVVAADGSGDHTTVQAAVDAVPAGNTRPVTIKVREGTYKQQVVIPADKPYISLVGDTADPSKVVLTFDAAAKTPKPDGSGTYGTSGSASYVISAPDFTARNLTFENSYDEAAGGGSQAVAVRTTGDRQVYENVRFIGNQDTLYANTPSATTTARQYFRNCYVEGDVDFIFGRATALFHNCVIKSLSRGAADGNNGYVTAASTEITNPYGFMIYRSHLVSDAPAKTVHLGRPWPAGGSATARGQVLIRESWLGQQFKDAPWTDMSGLNWREARLAEYLNRGPGAAVNGDRPQLTREQARQHDPEDYLRGADGWDPFRSFPTGSDNRLGRQVLPENDGWAAEGAGTTGGSAARPENVYTVSTAAQLRAALGNPADNTPKIIYVKGAIDADTDAAGNPLTCDSYAVNGYSLQAYLAAYDPAVWGRDRVPSGPLEEARKASYDKMAQHVTINVGSNVTLVGLGSDAALKSFGIRITNADNVIVRNLTITDTSDCFPQWDPTDGDEGNWNASFDNVEVSGATHVWLDHNTLNDGDNPDSNQPSYFGRPYQVHDGLLDIVRGANHVTMSWNHLSGHDKVTLIGNTDNGTRYGETDKLKVTLHHNFFEGLGQRTPRVRFGQVHIYNNYYTGGDNYLYSIGVGAGSQVYAQSNAFDGIPAEKVLSVLKGTAITARDNLVGGAPTDLVAAHNAAHDPDLGADAGWTPTLFTRIDPAHTLRGTVPARAGAGRLR
;
A
#
# COMPACT_ATOMS: atom_id res chain seq x y z
N MET A 1 -79.42 -40.09 33.86
CA MET A 1 -80.27 -39.61 32.76
C MET A 1 -79.54 -38.47 32.05
N ARG A 2 -79.44 -38.56 30.73
CA ARG A 2 -79.00 -37.54 29.74
C ARG A 2 -77.49 -37.28 29.53
N LEU A 3 -77.14 -37.48 28.25
CA LEU A 3 -75.99 -37.02 27.49
C LEU A 3 -75.83 -35.48 27.53
N LEU A 4 -74.61 -34.96 27.32
CA LEU A 4 -74.15 -34.27 26.09
C LEU A 4 -72.83 -33.45 26.31
N THR A 5 -71.78 -33.87 25.59
CA THR A 5 -70.70 -33.14 24.87
C THR A 5 -69.84 -31.98 25.45
N LEU A 6 -68.51 -32.22 25.36
CA LEU A 6 -67.33 -31.33 25.06
C LEU A 6 -66.91 -30.23 26.08
N PRO A 7 -65.64 -29.72 26.09
CA PRO A 7 -64.48 -30.01 25.22
C PRO A 7 -63.14 -30.32 25.95
N THR A 8 -62.19 -30.83 25.16
CA THR A 8 -60.78 -31.09 25.50
C THR A 8 -60.02 -29.79 25.81
N VAL A 9 -59.33 -29.74 26.95
CA VAL A 9 -58.27 -28.77 27.25
C VAL A 9 -57.00 -29.55 27.61
N ILE A 10 -55.95 -29.32 26.82
CA ILE A 10 -54.61 -29.86 27.03
C ILE A 10 -53.95 -29.05 28.15
N ALA A 11 -53.60 -29.72 29.26
CA ALA A 11 -52.79 -29.15 30.33
C ALA A 11 -51.33 -29.63 30.17
N LEU A 12 -50.43 -28.67 30.01
CA LEU A 12 -49.00 -28.84 29.86
C LEU A 12 -48.35 -29.03 31.23
N THR A 13 -47.90 -30.25 31.55
CA THR A 13 -47.06 -30.52 32.74
C THR A 13 -45.58 -30.36 32.38
N VAL A 14 -44.94 -29.37 32.98
CA VAL A 14 -43.48 -29.15 32.93
C VAL A 14 -42.81 -30.11 33.92
N VAL A 15 -41.99 -31.03 33.40
CA VAL A 15 -41.03 -31.81 34.20
C VAL A 15 -39.65 -31.22 33.94
N ALA A 16 -39.03 -30.67 34.98
CA ALA A 16 -37.67 -30.18 34.94
C ALA A 16 -36.69 -31.37 34.88
N ALA A 17 -36.07 -31.57 33.72
CA ALA A 17 -34.95 -32.50 33.56
C ALA A 17 -33.63 -31.76 33.83
N ALA A 18 -32.79 -32.35 34.68
CA ALA A 18 -31.46 -31.85 34.99
C ALA A 18 -30.60 -31.76 33.71
N ALA A 19 -30.00 -30.60 33.48
CA ALA A 19 -29.08 -30.37 32.37
C ALA A 19 -27.84 -31.26 32.51
N PRO A 20 -27.36 -31.91 31.43
CA PRO A 20 -26.05 -32.53 31.46
C PRO A 20 -25.01 -31.40 31.53
N ALA A 21 -24.03 -31.56 32.42
CA ALA A 21 -22.86 -30.70 32.46
C ALA A 21 -22.24 -30.66 31.06
N LEU A 22 -22.25 -29.47 30.44
CA LEU A 22 -21.48 -29.21 29.23
C LEU A 22 -20.01 -29.45 29.60
N ALA A 23 -19.43 -30.50 29.04
CA ALA A 23 -17.98 -30.63 28.99
C ALA A 23 -17.45 -29.40 28.27
N GLU A 24 -16.77 -28.55 29.01
CA GLU A 24 -16.04 -27.41 28.48
C GLU A 24 -14.97 -27.97 27.53
N THR A 25 -15.23 -27.95 26.22
CA THR A 25 -14.21 -28.28 25.22
C THR A 25 -13.17 -27.17 25.25
N ALA A 26 -12.12 -27.37 26.05
CA ALA A 26 -10.93 -26.54 26.01
C ALA A 26 -10.44 -26.40 24.56
N PRO A 27 -10.01 -25.20 24.12
CA PRO A 27 -9.44 -25.04 22.79
C PRO A 27 -8.22 -25.95 22.66
N SER A 28 -8.26 -26.84 21.67
CA SER A 28 -7.15 -27.72 21.28
C SER A 28 -5.90 -26.86 21.03
N ARG A 29 -4.95 -26.82 21.98
CA ARG A 29 -3.65 -26.16 21.77
C ARG A 29 -2.96 -26.76 20.54
N SER A 30 -2.61 -25.92 19.57
CA SER A 30 -1.69 -26.26 18.49
C SER A 30 -0.35 -26.70 19.08
N SER A 31 0.19 -27.84 18.65
CA SER A 31 1.53 -28.28 19.09
C SER A 31 2.60 -27.62 18.24
N THR A 32 3.59 -27.02 18.89
CA THR A 32 4.78 -26.45 18.23
C THR A 32 5.97 -27.36 18.48
N ILE A 33 6.72 -27.68 17.43
CA ILE A 33 7.99 -28.41 17.46
C ILE A 33 9.06 -27.44 16.96
N VAL A 34 10.11 -27.20 17.75
CA VAL A 34 11.18 -26.27 17.41
C VAL A 34 12.38 -27.00 16.81
N VAL A 35 12.86 -26.54 15.66
CA VAL A 35 14.07 -27.02 15.01
C VAL A 35 15.17 -25.96 15.14
N ALA A 36 16.34 -26.35 15.66
CA ALA A 36 17.50 -25.46 15.75
C ALA A 36 18.80 -26.25 15.53
N ALA A 37 19.61 -25.83 14.55
CA ALA A 37 20.83 -26.53 14.17
C ALA A 37 21.87 -26.63 15.31
N ASP A 38 21.86 -25.70 16.25
CA ASP A 38 22.75 -25.63 17.41
C ASP A 38 22.32 -26.52 18.60
N GLY A 39 21.21 -27.25 18.46
CA GLY A 39 20.66 -28.12 19.51
C GLY A 39 19.81 -27.41 20.55
N SER A 40 19.51 -26.12 20.39
CA SER A 40 18.68 -25.33 21.31
C SER A 40 17.16 -25.50 21.10
N GLY A 41 16.74 -26.38 20.18
CA GLY A 41 15.36 -26.75 19.88
C GLY A 41 15.06 -28.21 20.20
N ASP A 42 13.83 -28.66 19.93
CA ASP A 42 13.40 -30.05 20.15
C ASP A 42 14.12 -31.04 19.22
N HIS A 43 14.46 -30.59 18.01
CA HIS A 43 15.25 -31.34 17.03
C HIS A 43 16.31 -30.46 16.38
N THR A 44 17.39 -31.08 15.89
CA THR A 44 18.44 -30.40 15.10
C THR A 44 18.18 -30.42 13.60
N THR A 45 17.25 -31.26 13.13
CA THR A 45 16.93 -31.45 11.72
C THR A 45 15.44 -31.32 11.45
N VAL A 46 15.10 -30.86 10.24
CA VAL A 46 13.70 -30.73 9.81
C VAL A 46 13.07 -32.11 9.62
N GLN A 47 13.79 -33.09 9.06
CA GLN A 47 13.25 -34.45 8.89
C GLN A 47 12.86 -35.08 10.24
N ALA A 48 13.69 -34.94 11.29
CA ALA A 48 13.34 -35.48 12.61
C ALA A 48 12.08 -34.86 13.21
N ALA A 49 11.88 -33.54 13.02
CA ALA A 49 10.65 -32.87 13.44
C ALA A 49 9.42 -33.32 12.64
N VAL A 50 9.56 -33.57 11.33
CA VAL A 50 8.51 -34.17 10.50
C VAL A 50 8.21 -35.59 10.95
N ASP A 51 9.22 -36.39 11.27
CA ASP A 51 9.08 -37.77 11.74
C ASP A 51 8.34 -37.86 13.07
N ALA A 52 8.52 -36.87 13.95
CA ALA A 52 7.81 -36.75 15.22
C ALA A 52 6.29 -36.49 15.07
N VAL A 53 5.84 -35.97 13.92
CA VAL A 53 4.40 -35.84 13.63
C VAL A 53 3.82 -37.23 13.31
N PRO A 54 2.74 -37.67 13.99
CA PRO A 54 2.15 -38.99 13.74
C PRO A 54 1.61 -39.15 12.31
N ALA A 55 1.69 -40.36 11.77
CA ALA A 55 0.93 -40.73 10.57
C ALA A 55 -0.59 -40.62 10.84
N GLY A 56 -1.36 -40.18 9.84
CA GLY A 56 -2.78 -39.89 9.96
C GLY A 56 -3.11 -38.66 10.79
N ASN A 57 -2.18 -37.71 10.95
CA ASN A 57 -2.37 -36.53 11.79
C ASN A 57 -3.65 -35.75 11.43
N THR A 58 -4.46 -35.40 12.42
CA THR A 58 -5.74 -34.68 12.23
C THR A 58 -5.74 -33.28 12.85
N ARG A 59 -4.62 -32.83 13.41
CA ARG A 59 -4.53 -31.58 14.18
C ARG A 59 -3.41 -30.69 13.65
N PRO A 60 -3.56 -29.36 13.67
CA PRO A 60 -2.48 -28.46 13.29
C PRO A 60 -1.21 -28.66 14.11
N VAL A 61 -0.08 -28.88 13.43
CA VAL A 61 1.26 -28.95 14.03
C VAL A 61 2.15 -27.91 13.38
N THR A 62 2.77 -27.05 14.17
CA THR A 62 3.74 -26.05 13.69
C THR A 62 5.16 -26.55 13.93
N ILE A 63 5.91 -26.79 12.87
CA ILE A 63 7.37 -26.99 12.92
C ILE A 63 8.02 -25.61 12.73
N LYS A 64 8.53 -25.04 13.81
CA LYS A 64 9.18 -23.73 13.84
C LYS A 64 10.68 -23.88 13.70
N VAL A 65 11.28 -23.30 12.66
CA VAL A 65 12.70 -23.47 12.31
C VAL A 65 13.47 -22.19 12.62
N ARG A 66 14.48 -22.28 13.50
CA ARG A 66 15.36 -21.16 13.84
C ARG A 66 16.27 -20.78 12.67
N GLU A 67 16.74 -19.53 12.68
CA GLU A 67 17.75 -19.01 11.75
C GLU A 67 18.92 -19.98 11.57
N GLY A 68 19.35 -20.18 10.32
CA GLY A 68 20.40 -21.10 9.95
C GLY A 68 20.18 -21.78 8.60
N THR A 69 21.19 -22.52 8.17
CA THR A 69 21.18 -23.32 6.93
C THR A 69 21.08 -24.80 7.28
N TYR A 70 20.06 -25.47 6.76
CA TYR A 70 19.74 -26.87 7.01
C TYR A 70 19.92 -27.66 5.71
N LYS A 71 21.13 -28.21 5.51
CA LYS A 71 21.47 -28.99 4.32
C LYS A 71 21.07 -30.46 4.47
N GLN A 72 19.91 -30.84 3.94
CA GLN A 72 19.35 -32.18 3.99
C GLN A 72 18.23 -32.34 2.96
N GLN A 73 18.07 -33.56 2.45
CA GLN A 73 16.87 -33.91 1.70
C GLN A 73 15.74 -34.26 2.67
N VAL A 74 14.54 -33.72 2.47
CA VAL A 74 13.38 -33.91 3.38
C VAL A 74 12.16 -34.38 2.63
N VAL A 75 11.43 -35.32 3.23
CA VAL A 75 10.13 -35.79 2.75
C VAL A 75 9.07 -35.50 3.82
N ILE A 76 8.04 -34.76 3.42
CA ILE A 76 6.80 -34.54 4.20
C ILE A 76 5.71 -35.40 3.56
N PRO A 77 5.43 -36.60 4.10
CA PRO A 77 4.61 -37.60 3.43
C PRO A 77 3.12 -37.23 3.37
N ALA A 78 2.38 -37.83 2.44
CA ALA A 78 0.96 -37.55 2.22
C ALA A 78 0.05 -37.91 3.42
N ASP A 79 0.49 -38.83 4.28
CA ASP A 79 -0.26 -39.27 5.47
C ASP A 79 -0.04 -38.37 6.69
N LYS A 80 0.67 -37.24 6.57
CA LYS A 80 0.87 -36.27 7.66
C LYS A 80 0.27 -34.88 7.34
N PRO A 81 -1.07 -34.73 7.26
CA PRO A 81 -1.68 -33.44 6.95
C PRO A 81 -1.55 -32.43 8.10
N TYR A 82 -1.92 -31.18 7.83
CA TYR A 82 -1.97 -30.08 8.81
C TYR A 82 -0.61 -29.68 9.43
N ILE A 83 0.48 -29.92 8.71
CA ILE A 83 1.81 -29.43 9.09
C ILE A 83 2.00 -28.00 8.59
N SER A 84 2.45 -27.11 9.47
CA SER A 84 2.96 -25.78 9.14
C SER A 84 4.46 -25.70 9.37
N LEU A 85 5.26 -25.46 8.34
CA LEU A 85 6.71 -25.23 8.44
C LEU A 85 6.99 -23.72 8.43
N VAL A 86 7.50 -23.16 9.53
CA VAL A 86 7.57 -21.70 9.74
C VAL A 86 8.96 -21.28 10.20
N GLY A 87 9.59 -20.35 9.49
CA GLY A 87 10.83 -19.71 9.96
C GLY A 87 10.60 -18.83 11.20
N ASP A 88 11.58 -18.78 12.10
CA ASP A 88 11.51 -17.99 13.35
C ASP A 88 11.69 -16.47 13.13
N THR A 89 12.03 -16.04 11.91
CA THR A 89 12.22 -14.63 11.54
C THR A 89 11.21 -14.20 10.47
N ALA A 90 11.03 -12.89 10.28
CA ALA A 90 10.21 -12.36 9.19
C ALA A 90 10.96 -12.32 7.84
N ASP A 91 12.30 -12.30 7.87
CA ASP A 91 13.15 -12.33 6.68
C ASP A 91 13.39 -13.79 6.24
N PRO A 92 12.77 -14.24 5.13
CA PRO A 92 12.87 -15.63 4.70
C PRO A 92 14.28 -16.04 4.25
N SER A 93 15.20 -15.10 4.04
CA SER A 93 16.60 -15.39 3.70
C SER A 93 17.41 -15.98 4.86
N LYS A 94 16.92 -15.83 6.09
CA LYS A 94 17.64 -16.26 7.31
C LYS A 94 17.45 -17.73 7.66
N VAL A 95 16.42 -18.37 7.12
CA VAL A 95 16.15 -19.80 7.33
C VAL A 95 16.23 -20.50 5.97
N VAL A 96 17.36 -21.15 5.70
CA VAL A 96 17.64 -21.76 4.38
C VAL A 96 17.58 -23.28 4.49
N LEU A 97 16.62 -23.87 3.79
CA LEU A 97 16.38 -25.30 3.71
C LEU A 97 16.91 -25.81 2.36
N THR A 98 18.03 -26.52 2.36
CA THR A 98 18.82 -26.73 1.14
C THR A 98 19.29 -28.16 0.93
N PHE A 99 19.57 -28.50 -0.33
CA PHE A 99 20.31 -29.67 -0.77
C PHE A 99 20.91 -29.38 -2.15
N ASP A 100 21.69 -30.27 -2.74
CA ASP A 100 22.47 -29.99 -3.96
C ASP A 100 22.51 -31.14 -4.98
N ALA A 101 21.49 -32.00 -4.97
CA ALA A 101 21.35 -33.03 -5.98
C ALA A 101 20.77 -32.47 -7.29
N ALA A 102 21.27 -32.94 -8.42
CA ALA A 102 20.69 -32.77 -9.74
C ALA A 102 20.22 -34.11 -10.30
N ALA A 103 19.44 -34.08 -11.40
CA ALA A 103 18.91 -35.29 -12.02
C ALA A 103 19.98 -36.31 -12.43
N LYS A 104 21.17 -35.82 -12.81
CA LYS A 104 22.33 -36.65 -13.19
C LYS A 104 23.18 -37.09 -11.98
N THR A 105 22.96 -36.54 -10.79
CA THR A 105 23.71 -36.92 -9.59
C THR A 105 23.47 -38.40 -9.28
N PRO A 106 24.52 -39.23 -9.15
CA PRO A 106 24.38 -40.62 -8.73
C PRO A 106 23.79 -40.71 -7.31
N LYS A 107 22.92 -41.68 -7.09
CA LYS A 107 22.42 -41.97 -5.75
C LYS A 107 23.49 -42.67 -4.91
N PRO A 108 23.57 -42.40 -3.60
CA PRO A 108 24.55 -43.04 -2.72
C PRO A 108 24.43 -44.58 -2.66
N ASP A 109 23.24 -45.13 -2.91
CA ASP A 109 22.96 -46.57 -2.87
C ASP A 109 23.35 -47.31 -4.17
N GLY A 110 23.83 -46.60 -5.19
CA GLY A 110 24.19 -47.17 -6.49
C GLY A 110 23.01 -47.53 -7.38
N SER A 111 21.77 -47.18 -7.04
CA SER A 111 20.57 -47.54 -7.81
C SER A 111 20.37 -46.74 -9.11
N GLY A 112 21.37 -45.99 -9.56
CA GLY A 112 21.30 -45.06 -10.69
C GLY A 112 21.41 -43.59 -10.26
N THR A 113 20.84 -42.68 -11.04
CA THR A 113 20.82 -41.24 -10.72
C THR A 113 19.50 -40.82 -10.08
N TYR A 114 19.47 -39.64 -9.47
CA TYR A 114 18.26 -39.11 -8.83
C TYR A 114 17.09 -38.90 -9.82
N GLY A 115 17.39 -38.50 -11.06
CA GLY A 115 16.39 -37.97 -11.99
C GLY A 115 15.75 -36.67 -11.48
N THR A 116 14.96 -35.99 -12.31
CA THR A 116 14.33 -34.70 -11.92
C THR A 116 13.51 -34.80 -10.64
N SER A 117 12.71 -35.86 -10.50
CA SER A 117 11.85 -36.01 -9.32
C SER A 117 12.62 -36.35 -8.04
N GLY A 118 13.75 -37.07 -8.16
CA GLY A 118 14.57 -37.45 -7.02
C GLY A 118 15.54 -36.36 -6.59
N SER A 119 15.83 -35.38 -7.45
CA SER A 119 16.75 -34.27 -7.13
C SER A 119 16.15 -33.22 -6.20
N ALA A 120 14.85 -33.33 -5.89
CA ALA A 120 14.14 -32.41 -4.99
C ALA A 120 14.79 -32.35 -3.60
N SER A 121 15.23 -31.16 -3.18
CA SER A 121 15.68 -30.92 -1.80
C SER A 121 14.54 -31.21 -0.81
N TYR A 122 13.33 -30.77 -1.13
CA TYR A 122 12.12 -31.03 -0.34
C TYR A 122 11.02 -31.66 -1.19
N VAL A 123 10.45 -32.77 -0.70
CA VAL A 123 9.26 -33.41 -1.26
C VAL A 123 8.10 -33.23 -0.30
N ILE A 124 7.08 -32.47 -0.70
CA ILE A 124 5.94 -32.08 0.15
C ILE A 124 4.65 -32.66 -0.44
N SER A 125 4.27 -33.84 0.06
CA SER A 125 3.08 -34.57 -0.37
C SER A 125 1.89 -34.42 0.58
N ALA A 126 2.11 -33.95 1.80
CA ALA A 126 1.05 -33.68 2.78
C ALA A 126 0.01 -32.68 2.24
N PRO A 127 -1.30 -32.99 2.32
CA PRO A 127 -2.33 -31.99 2.11
C PRO A 127 -2.48 -31.09 3.34
N ASP A 128 -3.19 -29.96 3.18
CA ASP A 128 -3.39 -28.98 4.26
C ASP A 128 -2.06 -28.48 4.87
N PHE A 129 -1.04 -28.39 4.02
CA PHE A 129 0.31 -27.97 4.42
C PHE A 129 0.47 -26.46 4.26
N THR A 130 1.22 -25.83 5.17
CA THR A 130 1.62 -24.43 5.05
C THR A 130 3.13 -24.26 5.21
N ALA A 131 3.77 -23.42 4.39
CA ALA A 131 5.13 -22.93 4.64
C ALA A 131 5.16 -21.40 4.73
N ARG A 132 5.91 -20.86 5.70
CA ARG A 132 6.06 -19.41 5.91
C ARG A 132 7.48 -18.98 6.28
N ASN A 133 7.88 -17.81 5.79
CA ASN A 133 9.09 -17.08 6.19
C ASN A 133 10.40 -17.89 6.13
N LEU A 134 10.61 -18.64 5.05
CA LEU A 134 11.81 -19.46 4.87
C LEU A 134 12.18 -19.59 3.40
N THR A 135 13.37 -20.14 3.14
CA THR A 135 13.87 -20.43 1.80
C THR A 135 13.95 -21.93 1.60
N PHE A 136 13.39 -22.43 0.51
CA PHE A 136 13.75 -23.73 -0.05
C PHE A 136 14.72 -23.53 -1.20
N GLU A 137 15.83 -24.26 -1.17
CA GLU A 137 16.92 -24.12 -2.12
C GLU A 137 17.36 -25.48 -2.67
N ASN A 138 17.69 -25.53 -3.95
CA ASN A 138 18.63 -26.50 -4.49
C ASN A 138 19.89 -25.77 -4.91
N SER A 139 20.97 -25.95 -4.17
CA SER A 139 22.23 -25.25 -4.34
C SER A 139 23.16 -25.95 -5.35
N TYR A 140 22.62 -26.76 -6.26
CA TYR A 140 23.41 -27.38 -7.32
C TYR A 140 24.09 -26.31 -8.20
N ASP A 141 25.41 -26.39 -8.28
CA ASP A 141 26.23 -25.46 -9.05
C ASP A 141 26.27 -25.88 -10.53
N GLU A 142 25.41 -25.26 -11.35
CA GLU A 142 25.38 -25.48 -12.80
C GLU A 142 26.64 -25.00 -13.52
N ALA A 143 27.37 -24.03 -12.97
CA ALA A 143 28.61 -23.55 -13.58
C ALA A 143 29.72 -24.61 -13.46
N ALA A 144 29.75 -25.33 -12.32
CA ALA A 144 30.68 -26.44 -12.11
C ALA A 144 30.20 -27.77 -12.72
N GLY A 145 28.89 -28.05 -12.63
CA GLY A 145 28.30 -29.35 -13.00
C GLY A 145 27.69 -29.42 -14.40
N GLY A 146 27.54 -28.29 -15.08
CA GLY A 146 26.76 -28.13 -16.29
C GLY A 146 25.26 -28.11 -16.03
N GLY A 147 24.48 -27.59 -16.99
CA GLY A 147 23.02 -27.50 -16.86
C GLY A 147 22.35 -28.87 -16.63
N SER A 148 21.51 -28.94 -15.59
CA SER A 148 20.76 -30.13 -15.21
C SER A 148 19.61 -29.77 -14.28
N GLN A 149 18.50 -30.50 -14.35
CA GLN A 149 17.35 -30.31 -13.46
C GLN A 149 17.74 -30.49 -11.99
N ALA A 150 17.48 -29.49 -11.17
CA ALA A 150 17.84 -29.43 -9.76
C ALA A 150 16.69 -28.82 -8.96
N VAL A 151 15.77 -29.67 -8.50
CA VAL A 151 14.51 -29.24 -7.90
C VAL A 151 14.74 -28.76 -6.47
N ALA A 152 14.30 -27.54 -6.14
CA ALA A 152 14.29 -27.06 -4.75
C ALA A 152 13.13 -27.68 -3.98
N VAL A 153 11.93 -27.63 -4.56
CA VAL A 153 10.73 -28.20 -3.96
C VAL A 153 9.89 -28.94 -4.99
N ARG A 154 9.46 -30.14 -4.62
CA ARG A 154 8.38 -30.87 -5.30
C ARG A 154 7.15 -30.93 -4.41
N THR A 155 6.06 -30.36 -4.90
CA THR A 155 4.78 -30.31 -4.19
C THR A 155 3.75 -31.19 -4.89
N THR A 156 3.01 -32.01 -4.13
CA THR A 156 1.93 -32.84 -4.70
C THR A 156 0.64 -32.84 -3.89
N GLY A 157 0.63 -32.30 -2.67
CA GLY A 157 -0.56 -32.27 -1.82
C GLY A 157 -1.60 -31.24 -2.28
N ASP A 158 -2.87 -31.49 -1.97
CA ASP A 158 -3.96 -30.54 -2.14
C ASP A 158 -4.03 -29.58 -0.93
N ARG A 159 -4.60 -28.39 -1.14
CA ARG A 159 -4.75 -27.34 -0.12
C ARG A 159 -3.43 -26.89 0.51
N GLN A 160 -2.40 -26.67 -0.31
CA GLN A 160 -1.11 -26.19 0.17
C GLN A 160 -0.98 -24.67 0.07
N VAL A 161 -0.42 -24.03 1.09
CA VAL A 161 -0.17 -22.58 1.14
C VAL A 161 1.32 -22.30 1.37
N TYR A 162 1.88 -21.41 0.57
CA TYR A 162 3.24 -20.90 0.69
C TYR A 162 3.17 -19.38 0.79
N GLU A 163 3.65 -18.80 1.88
CA GLU A 163 3.54 -17.36 2.13
C GLU A 163 4.86 -16.76 2.60
N ASN A 164 5.35 -15.74 1.88
CA ASN A 164 6.68 -15.16 2.14
C ASN A 164 7.79 -16.24 2.13
N VAL A 165 7.79 -17.06 1.08
CA VAL A 165 8.74 -18.16 0.89
C VAL A 165 9.60 -17.89 -0.34
N ARG A 166 10.90 -18.21 -0.26
CA ARG A 166 11.82 -18.16 -1.40
C ARG A 166 12.04 -19.56 -1.95
N PHE A 167 12.00 -19.71 -3.26
CA PHE A 167 12.34 -20.93 -3.99
C PHE A 167 13.54 -20.63 -4.89
N ILE A 168 14.68 -21.22 -4.57
CA ILE A 168 15.98 -20.88 -5.16
C ILE A 168 16.54 -22.10 -5.89
N GLY A 169 16.90 -21.92 -7.15
CA GLY A 169 17.45 -22.96 -8.02
C GLY A 169 17.74 -22.40 -9.42
N ASN A 170 18.10 -23.29 -10.33
CA ASN A 170 18.36 -22.97 -11.74
C ASN A 170 17.30 -23.66 -12.62
N GLN A 171 17.66 -24.79 -13.25
CA GLN A 171 16.70 -25.57 -14.02
C GLN A 171 15.75 -26.37 -13.12
N ASP A 172 14.45 -26.30 -13.40
CA ASP A 172 13.37 -27.05 -12.70
C ASP A 172 13.25 -26.71 -11.18
N THR A 173 13.37 -25.43 -10.77
CA THR A 173 13.35 -25.02 -9.35
C THR A 173 12.11 -25.47 -8.56
N LEU A 174 10.90 -25.15 -9.03
CA LEU A 174 9.63 -25.39 -8.33
C LEU A 174 8.74 -26.35 -9.13
N TYR A 175 8.64 -27.58 -8.63
CA TYR A 175 7.81 -28.62 -9.23
C TYR A 175 6.41 -28.63 -8.61
N ALA A 176 5.55 -27.72 -9.09
CA ALA A 176 4.13 -27.58 -8.73
C ALA A 176 3.28 -28.68 -9.38
N ASN A 177 3.14 -29.82 -8.70
CA ASN A 177 2.58 -31.05 -9.28
C ASN A 177 1.37 -31.61 -8.53
N THR A 178 0.82 -32.70 -9.06
CA THR A 178 -0.26 -33.48 -8.45
C THR A 178 0.22 -34.92 -8.17
N PRO A 179 -0.50 -35.72 -7.37
CA PRO A 179 -0.13 -37.11 -7.11
C PRO A 179 -0.25 -38.01 -8.36
N SER A 180 -1.17 -37.69 -9.27
CA SER A 180 -1.41 -38.41 -10.52
C SER A 180 -2.08 -37.49 -11.55
N ALA A 181 -2.10 -37.90 -12.82
CA ALA A 181 -2.75 -37.16 -13.90
C ALA A 181 -4.26 -36.94 -13.67
N THR A 182 -4.93 -37.86 -12.95
CA THR A 182 -6.38 -37.80 -12.69
C THR A 182 -6.74 -37.06 -11.42
N THR A 183 -5.76 -36.62 -10.62
CA THR A 183 -5.97 -35.93 -9.34
C THR A 183 -5.64 -34.46 -9.49
N THR A 184 -6.55 -33.60 -9.01
CA THR A 184 -6.29 -32.16 -8.87
C THR A 184 -5.66 -31.88 -7.52
N ALA A 185 -4.63 -31.03 -7.48
CA ALA A 185 -4.03 -30.53 -6.26
C ALA A 185 -3.90 -29.01 -6.38
N ARG A 186 -4.47 -28.28 -5.42
CA ARG A 186 -4.48 -26.82 -5.41
C ARG A 186 -3.40 -26.27 -4.48
N GLN A 187 -2.63 -25.33 -5.00
CA GLN A 187 -1.44 -24.78 -4.34
C GLN A 187 -1.47 -23.25 -4.47
N TYR A 188 -1.35 -22.56 -3.34
CA TYR A 188 -1.38 -21.11 -3.28
C TYR A 188 -0.04 -20.55 -2.83
N PHE A 189 0.63 -19.82 -3.72
CA PHE A 189 1.91 -19.15 -3.47
C PHE A 189 1.65 -17.64 -3.39
N ARG A 190 1.92 -17.03 -2.24
CA ARG A 190 1.63 -15.63 -1.97
C ARG A 190 2.85 -14.90 -1.44
N ASN A 191 3.16 -13.73 -2.01
CA ASN A 191 4.33 -12.94 -1.59
C ASN A 191 5.63 -13.77 -1.67
N CYS A 192 5.70 -14.72 -2.59
CA CYS A 192 6.85 -15.60 -2.74
C CYS A 192 7.87 -15.00 -3.70
N TYR A 193 9.11 -15.46 -3.55
CA TYR A 193 10.16 -15.25 -4.53
C TYR A 193 10.50 -16.60 -5.18
N VAL A 194 10.56 -16.66 -6.51
CA VAL A 194 10.98 -17.86 -7.25
C VAL A 194 12.05 -17.45 -8.24
N GLU A 195 13.19 -18.14 -8.28
CA GLU A 195 14.19 -17.94 -9.33
C GLU A 195 14.63 -19.23 -10.01
N GLY A 196 15.08 -19.08 -11.26
CA GLY A 196 15.62 -20.14 -12.09
C GLY A 196 15.79 -19.69 -13.53
N ASP A 197 16.29 -20.57 -14.39
CA ASP A 197 16.57 -20.26 -15.80
C ASP A 197 15.65 -21.04 -16.77
N VAL A 198 15.59 -22.37 -16.65
CA VAL A 198 14.88 -23.27 -17.56
C VAL A 198 13.75 -23.98 -16.82
N ASP A 199 12.53 -23.84 -17.33
CA ASP A 199 11.33 -24.57 -16.87
C ASP A 199 11.13 -24.49 -15.34
N PHE A 200 11.53 -23.37 -14.74
CA PHE A 200 11.75 -23.34 -13.28
C PHE A 200 10.45 -23.27 -12.46
N ILE A 201 9.29 -23.09 -13.10
CA ILE A 201 7.96 -23.37 -12.54
C ILE A 201 7.27 -24.40 -13.43
N PHE A 202 7.12 -25.64 -12.98
CA PHE A 202 6.64 -26.72 -13.84
C PHE A 202 5.75 -27.72 -13.11
N GLY A 203 4.97 -28.48 -13.88
CA GLY A 203 4.10 -29.53 -13.34
C GLY A 203 2.60 -29.37 -13.65
N ARG A 204 1.80 -30.18 -12.97
CA ARG A 204 0.38 -30.43 -13.29
C ARG A 204 -0.62 -29.67 -12.41
N ALA A 205 -0.15 -29.08 -11.30
CA ALA A 205 -1.03 -28.55 -10.26
C ALA A 205 -1.93 -27.41 -10.75
N THR A 206 -2.99 -27.18 -9.99
CA THR A 206 -3.67 -25.89 -10.00
C THR A 206 -2.91 -24.96 -9.06
N ALA A 207 -2.03 -24.12 -9.60
CA ALA A 207 -1.11 -23.30 -8.82
C ALA A 207 -1.35 -21.80 -9.05
N LEU A 208 -1.72 -21.09 -7.99
CA LEU A 208 -1.91 -19.64 -8.03
C LEU A 208 -0.71 -18.94 -7.38
N PHE A 209 0.01 -18.16 -8.17
CA PHE A 209 1.08 -17.27 -7.74
C PHE A 209 0.55 -15.84 -7.63
N HIS A 210 0.41 -15.32 -6.42
CA HIS A 210 -0.17 -14.02 -6.14
C HIS A 210 0.84 -13.08 -5.47
N ASN A 211 1.08 -11.92 -6.09
CA ASN A 211 2.03 -10.94 -5.58
C ASN A 211 3.44 -11.52 -5.39
N CYS A 212 3.86 -12.39 -6.31
CA CYS A 212 5.17 -13.01 -6.27
C CYS A 212 6.19 -12.22 -7.10
N VAL A 213 7.47 -12.39 -6.78
CA VAL A 213 8.59 -12.04 -7.66
C VAL A 213 9.09 -13.31 -8.31
N ILE A 214 9.09 -13.35 -9.64
CA ILE A 214 9.51 -14.49 -10.45
C ILE A 214 10.72 -14.01 -11.26
N LYS A 215 11.92 -14.41 -10.85
CA LYS A 215 13.17 -13.95 -11.45
C LYS A 215 13.75 -15.00 -12.39
N SER A 216 13.79 -14.66 -13.68
CA SER A 216 14.56 -15.45 -14.65
C SER A 216 16.05 -15.12 -14.53
N LEU A 217 16.88 -16.14 -14.36
CA LEU A 217 18.34 -16.01 -14.30
C LEU A 217 18.94 -16.04 -15.71
N SER A 218 19.94 -15.20 -15.94
CA SER A 218 20.80 -15.27 -17.12
C SER A 218 21.69 -16.51 -17.04
N ARG A 219 21.58 -17.40 -18.03
CA ARG A 219 22.43 -18.60 -18.17
C ARG A 219 23.56 -18.41 -19.18
N GLY A 220 23.79 -17.16 -19.62
CA GLY A 220 24.85 -16.82 -20.58
C GLY A 220 24.70 -17.53 -21.94
N ALA A 221 23.47 -17.88 -22.34
CA ALA A 221 23.24 -18.71 -23.51
C ALA A 221 23.67 -18.00 -24.81
N ALA A 222 24.62 -18.61 -25.53
CA ALA A 222 25.16 -18.08 -26.78
C ALA A 222 24.14 -18.06 -27.94
N ASP A 223 23.08 -18.85 -27.85
CA ASP A 223 21.99 -18.94 -28.84
C ASP A 223 20.89 -17.87 -28.63
N GLY A 224 21.04 -16.99 -27.62
CA GLY A 224 20.08 -15.94 -27.31
C GLY A 224 18.81 -16.43 -26.62
N ASN A 225 18.81 -17.64 -26.06
CA ASN A 225 17.71 -18.20 -25.28
C ASN A 225 18.12 -18.44 -23.82
N ASN A 226 17.72 -17.52 -22.94
CA ASN A 226 17.98 -17.63 -21.50
C ASN A 226 16.92 -18.44 -20.74
N GLY A 227 16.01 -19.13 -21.44
CA GLY A 227 15.15 -20.15 -20.84
C GLY A 227 13.68 -19.79 -20.77
N TYR A 228 12.97 -20.41 -19.83
CA TYR A 228 11.51 -20.53 -19.82
C TYR A 228 10.99 -20.40 -18.39
N VAL A 229 10.03 -19.51 -18.16
CA VAL A 229 9.42 -19.35 -16.83
C VAL A 229 8.59 -20.57 -16.46
N THR A 230 7.70 -21.00 -17.36
CA THR A 230 6.77 -22.11 -17.07
C THR A 230 6.92 -23.31 -18.00
N ALA A 231 6.77 -24.51 -17.45
CA ALA A 231 6.54 -25.76 -18.19
C ALA A 231 5.31 -26.50 -17.65
N ALA A 232 4.11 -26.04 -18.07
CA ALA A 232 2.85 -26.53 -17.53
C ALA A 232 2.41 -27.86 -18.18
N SER A 233 1.97 -28.81 -17.36
CA SER A 233 1.53 -30.15 -17.78
C SER A 233 0.13 -30.51 -17.29
N THR A 234 -0.67 -29.52 -16.91
CA THR A 234 -2.07 -29.68 -16.51
C THR A 234 -2.85 -30.51 -17.54
N GLU A 235 -3.57 -31.53 -17.06
CA GLU A 235 -4.43 -32.35 -17.92
C GLU A 235 -5.60 -31.54 -18.46
N ILE A 236 -6.04 -31.85 -19.69
CA ILE A 236 -7.15 -31.12 -20.34
C ILE A 236 -8.46 -31.17 -19.53
N THR A 237 -8.64 -32.21 -18.72
CA THR A 237 -9.82 -32.38 -17.85
C THR A 237 -9.79 -31.48 -16.61
N ASN A 238 -8.64 -30.92 -16.24
CA ASN A 238 -8.55 -29.94 -15.17
C ASN A 238 -8.64 -28.52 -15.77
N PRO A 239 -9.71 -27.75 -15.53
CA PRO A 239 -9.87 -26.43 -16.12
C PRO A 239 -8.81 -25.42 -15.67
N TYR A 240 -8.18 -25.61 -14.51
CA TYR A 240 -7.26 -24.64 -13.91
C TYR A 240 -5.86 -25.22 -13.72
N GLY A 241 -4.87 -24.63 -14.37
CA GLY A 241 -3.45 -24.92 -14.21
C GLY A 241 -2.76 -23.81 -13.43
N PHE A 242 -1.80 -23.15 -14.05
CA PHE A 242 -1.04 -22.07 -13.40
C PHE A 242 -1.71 -20.72 -13.64
N MET A 243 -1.80 -19.92 -12.57
CA MET A 243 -2.14 -18.51 -12.66
C MET A 243 -1.05 -17.68 -12.00
N ILE A 244 -0.44 -16.78 -12.76
CA ILE A 244 0.48 -15.77 -12.26
C ILE A 244 -0.30 -14.45 -12.21
N TYR A 245 -0.58 -14.00 -11.01
CA TYR A 245 -1.51 -12.91 -10.73
C TYR A 245 -0.83 -11.80 -9.95
N ARG A 246 -0.93 -10.56 -10.47
CA ARG A 246 -0.38 -9.36 -9.81
C ARG A 246 1.06 -9.55 -9.34
N SER A 247 1.86 -10.23 -10.14
CA SER A 247 3.23 -10.62 -9.83
C SER A 247 4.22 -9.84 -10.70
N HIS A 248 5.50 -9.85 -10.32
CA HIS A 248 6.58 -9.22 -11.07
C HIS A 248 7.48 -10.28 -11.67
N LEU A 249 7.49 -10.38 -13.00
CA LEU A 249 8.39 -11.25 -13.71
C LEU A 249 9.61 -10.44 -14.16
N VAL A 250 10.73 -10.62 -13.47
CA VAL A 250 11.97 -9.83 -13.62
C VAL A 250 13.12 -10.71 -14.08
N SER A 251 14.25 -10.10 -14.49
CA SER A 251 15.43 -10.88 -14.91
C SER A 251 16.69 -10.02 -14.93
N ASP A 252 17.85 -10.68 -14.80
CA ASP A 252 19.17 -10.17 -15.17
C ASP A 252 19.64 -10.61 -16.57
N ALA A 253 18.82 -11.37 -17.31
CA ALA A 253 19.08 -11.74 -18.69
C ALA A 253 18.89 -10.54 -19.65
N PRO A 254 19.57 -10.54 -20.82
CA PRO A 254 19.35 -9.54 -21.85
C PRO A 254 17.89 -9.48 -22.32
N ALA A 255 17.47 -8.31 -22.79
CA ALA A 255 16.13 -8.10 -23.30
C ALA A 255 15.80 -9.09 -24.44
N LYS A 256 14.54 -9.54 -24.50
CA LYS A 256 14.02 -10.45 -25.53
C LYS A 256 14.77 -11.80 -25.64
N THR A 257 15.25 -12.34 -24.53
CA THR A 257 15.93 -13.65 -24.49
C THR A 257 15.21 -14.74 -23.71
N VAL A 258 14.14 -14.43 -22.99
CA VAL A 258 13.38 -15.37 -22.15
C VAL A 258 11.97 -15.61 -22.72
N HIS A 259 11.48 -16.83 -22.56
CA HIS A 259 10.11 -17.24 -22.88
C HIS A 259 9.22 -17.22 -21.62
N LEU A 260 7.93 -16.89 -21.76
CA LEU A 260 6.95 -17.04 -20.68
C LEU A 260 6.68 -18.51 -20.37
N GLY A 261 6.82 -19.39 -21.36
CA GLY A 261 6.79 -20.82 -21.11
C GLY A 261 6.52 -21.68 -22.33
N ARG A 262 6.25 -22.95 -22.03
CA ARG A 262 5.93 -24.00 -23.00
C ARG A 262 5.07 -25.07 -22.34
N PRO A 263 4.26 -25.82 -23.11
CA PRO A 263 3.53 -26.94 -22.53
C PRO A 263 4.48 -28.12 -22.29
N TRP A 264 4.16 -29.02 -21.37
CA TRP A 264 5.00 -30.20 -21.10
C TRP A 264 4.15 -31.48 -21.05
N PRO A 265 4.40 -32.50 -21.90
CA PRO A 265 3.70 -33.78 -21.83
C PRO A 265 4.31 -34.68 -20.74
N ALA A 266 4.15 -34.30 -19.47
CA ALA A 266 4.76 -35.00 -18.34
C ALA A 266 4.48 -36.51 -18.35
N GLY A 267 5.54 -37.32 -18.34
CA GLY A 267 5.43 -38.79 -18.40
C GLY A 267 4.85 -39.32 -19.72
N GLY A 268 4.87 -38.53 -20.80
CA GLY A 268 4.33 -38.92 -22.10
C GLY A 268 2.80 -38.83 -22.18
N SER A 269 2.14 -38.08 -21.28
CA SER A 269 0.68 -37.94 -21.31
C SER A 269 0.20 -37.34 -22.64
N ALA A 270 -0.65 -38.08 -23.35
CA ALA A 270 -1.26 -37.65 -24.60
C ALA A 270 -2.31 -36.53 -24.41
N THR A 271 -2.86 -36.40 -23.20
CA THR A 271 -3.95 -35.48 -22.86
C THR A 271 -3.51 -34.25 -22.08
N ALA A 272 -2.21 -34.15 -21.74
CA ALA A 272 -1.64 -32.96 -21.14
C ALA A 272 -1.81 -31.77 -22.11
N ARG A 273 -2.51 -30.73 -21.65
CA ARG A 273 -2.75 -29.47 -22.36
C ARG A 273 -2.59 -28.35 -21.34
N GLY A 274 -1.31 -28.12 -21.00
CA GLY A 274 -0.89 -27.21 -19.94
C GLY A 274 -1.63 -25.87 -20.01
N GLN A 275 -2.03 -25.37 -18.85
CA GLN A 275 -2.74 -24.10 -18.72
C GLN A 275 -1.90 -23.12 -17.95
N VAL A 276 -1.71 -21.93 -18.51
CA VAL A 276 -1.02 -20.81 -17.87
C VAL A 276 -1.79 -19.54 -18.18
N LEU A 277 -2.20 -18.82 -17.13
CA LEU A 277 -2.73 -17.47 -17.24
C LEU A 277 -1.81 -16.50 -16.51
N ILE A 278 -1.27 -15.52 -17.22
CA ILE A 278 -0.49 -14.44 -16.61
C ILE A 278 -1.34 -13.17 -16.69
N ARG A 279 -1.79 -12.64 -15.54
CA ARG A 279 -2.71 -11.51 -15.54
C ARG A 279 -2.41 -10.45 -14.50
N GLU A 280 -2.73 -9.20 -14.87
CA GLU A 280 -2.55 -8.00 -14.07
C GLU A 280 -1.12 -7.90 -13.49
N SER A 281 -0.14 -8.45 -14.20
CA SER A 281 1.24 -8.63 -13.74
C SER A 281 2.20 -7.71 -14.49
N TRP A 282 3.35 -7.42 -13.89
CA TRP A 282 4.43 -6.70 -14.55
C TRP A 282 5.36 -7.68 -15.27
N LEU A 283 5.66 -7.41 -16.54
CA LEU A 283 6.55 -8.19 -17.39
C LEU A 283 7.76 -7.36 -17.79
N GLY A 284 8.95 -7.86 -17.47
CA GLY A 284 10.20 -7.19 -17.76
C GLY A 284 10.71 -7.39 -19.16
N GLN A 285 11.71 -6.59 -19.51
CA GLN A 285 12.26 -6.51 -20.87
C GLN A 285 12.79 -7.85 -21.41
N GLN A 286 13.03 -8.84 -20.54
CA GLN A 286 13.58 -10.13 -20.91
C GLN A 286 12.70 -10.92 -21.89
N PHE A 287 11.39 -10.66 -21.95
CA PHE A 287 10.47 -11.49 -22.72
C PHE A 287 10.58 -11.25 -24.23
N LYS A 288 10.61 -12.37 -24.98
CA LYS A 288 10.51 -12.39 -26.44
C LYS A 288 9.14 -11.88 -26.91
N ASP A 289 9.10 -11.38 -28.14
CA ASP A 289 7.84 -10.97 -28.79
C ASP A 289 6.91 -12.17 -29.04
N ALA A 290 7.48 -13.35 -29.31
CA ALA A 290 6.83 -14.66 -29.34
C ALA A 290 7.28 -15.48 -28.10
N PRO A 291 6.63 -15.31 -26.93
CA PRO A 291 7.12 -15.82 -25.66
C PRO A 291 6.68 -17.25 -25.35
N TRP A 292 5.80 -17.86 -26.15
CA TRP A 292 5.34 -19.24 -25.99
C TRP A 292 6.01 -20.13 -27.04
N THR A 293 6.46 -21.32 -26.66
CA THR A 293 7.13 -22.25 -27.59
C THR A 293 6.72 -23.70 -27.38
N ASP A 294 7.06 -24.54 -28.35
CA ASP A 294 6.76 -25.98 -28.35
C ASP A 294 7.70 -26.76 -27.42
N MET A 295 7.25 -27.93 -26.98
CA MET A 295 8.08 -28.88 -26.23
C MET A 295 7.71 -30.31 -26.58
N SER A 296 8.71 -31.16 -26.84
CA SER A 296 8.54 -32.61 -26.98
C SER A 296 7.41 -33.02 -27.95
N GLY A 297 7.25 -32.27 -29.05
CA GLY A 297 6.23 -32.51 -30.08
C GLY A 297 4.84 -31.94 -29.79
N LEU A 298 4.64 -31.31 -28.63
CA LEU A 298 3.39 -30.62 -28.30
C LEU A 298 3.48 -29.15 -28.74
N ASN A 299 2.57 -28.76 -29.63
CA ASN A 299 2.47 -27.39 -30.14
C ASN A 299 1.90 -26.46 -29.05
N TRP A 300 2.51 -25.31 -28.82
CA TRP A 300 2.06 -24.36 -27.81
C TRP A 300 0.65 -23.80 -28.08
N ARG A 301 0.23 -23.75 -29.36
CA ARG A 301 -1.12 -23.32 -29.77
C ARG A 301 -2.20 -24.34 -29.44
N GLU A 302 -1.82 -25.59 -29.15
CA GLU A 302 -2.74 -26.61 -28.62
C GLU A 302 -2.88 -26.51 -27.09
N ALA A 303 -1.97 -25.80 -26.42
CA ALA A 303 -2.03 -25.57 -24.99
C ALA A 303 -2.96 -24.39 -24.62
N ARG A 304 -3.23 -24.21 -23.33
CA ARG A 304 -4.17 -23.19 -22.81
C ARG A 304 -3.39 -22.04 -22.18
N LEU A 305 -2.67 -21.30 -23.01
CA LEU A 305 -1.75 -20.23 -22.61
C LEU A 305 -2.39 -18.87 -22.92
N ALA A 306 -2.49 -17.99 -21.93
CA ALA A 306 -3.12 -16.69 -22.10
C ALA A 306 -2.54 -15.61 -21.18
N GLU A 307 -2.74 -14.37 -21.58
CA GLU A 307 -2.37 -13.16 -20.84
C GLU A 307 -3.59 -12.23 -20.66
N TYR A 308 -3.58 -11.37 -19.64
CA TYR A 308 -4.62 -10.36 -19.44
C TYR A 308 -4.12 -9.14 -18.66
N LEU A 309 -4.19 -7.95 -19.26
CA LEU A 309 -3.83 -6.67 -18.63
C LEU A 309 -2.44 -6.65 -17.96
N ASN A 310 -1.48 -7.36 -18.55
CA ASN A 310 -0.09 -7.26 -18.13
C ASN A 310 0.52 -5.93 -18.58
N ARG A 311 1.46 -5.40 -17.81
CA ARG A 311 2.14 -4.11 -18.07
C ARG A 311 3.66 -4.27 -17.99
N GLY A 312 4.40 -3.25 -18.38
CA GLY A 312 5.87 -3.25 -18.35
C GLY A 312 6.52 -3.48 -19.72
N PRO A 313 7.86 -3.33 -19.82
CA PRO A 313 8.58 -3.31 -21.10
C PRO A 313 8.57 -4.64 -21.87
N GLY A 314 8.25 -5.76 -21.22
CA GLY A 314 8.05 -7.06 -21.89
C GLY A 314 6.59 -7.44 -22.13
N ALA A 315 5.65 -6.58 -21.75
CA ALA A 315 4.23 -6.77 -22.06
C ALA A 315 3.95 -6.28 -23.49
N ALA A 316 3.32 -7.13 -24.28
CA ALA A 316 2.94 -6.83 -25.67
C ALA A 316 1.65 -7.56 -26.03
N VAL A 317 0.94 -7.04 -27.02
CA VAL A 317 -0.25 -7.67 -27.60
C VAL A 317 0.01 -7.94 -29.08
N ASN A 318 0.06 -9.21 -29.46
CA ASN A 318 0.29 -9.66 -30.84
C ASN A 318 -0.27 -11.09 -31.07
N GLY A 319 -0.14 -11.62 -32.29
CA GLY A 319 -0.68 -12.94 -32.68
C GLY A 319 -0.05 -14.16 -32.03
N ASP A 320 1.09 -13.99 -31.35
CA ASP A 320 1.79 -15.03 -30.59
C ASP A 320 1.58 -14.87 -29.08
N ARG A 321 0.68 -13.97 -28.65
CA ARG A 321 0.38 -13.68 -27.24
C ARG A 321 -1.13 -13.66 -26.98
N PRO A 322 -1.77 -14.85 -26.85
CA PRO A 322 -3.22 -14.93 -26.68
C PRO A 322 -3.69 -14.06 -25.51
N GLN A 323 -4.62 -13.14 -25.76
CA GLN A 323 -5.20 -12.27 -24.74
C GLN A 323 -6.58 -12.77 -24.35
N LEU A 324 -6.88 -12.75 -23.04
CA LEU A 324 -8.27 -12.86 -22.60
C LEU A 324 -9.00 -11.54 -22.81
N THR A 325 -10.26 -11.63 -23.21
CA THR A 325 -11.22 -10.53 -23.05
C THR A 325 -11.54 -10.30 -21.57
N ARG A 326 -12.16 -9.16 -21.26
CA ARG A 326 -12.63 -8.88 -19.89
C ARG A 326 -13.62 -9.94 -19.40
N GLU A 327 -14.52 -10.38 -20.27
CA GLU A 327 -15.56 -11.36 -19.98
C GLU A 327 -14.94 -12.73 -19.71
N GLN A 328 -13.94 -13.14 -20.50
CA GLN A 328 -13.18 -14.37 -20.24
C GLN A 328 -12.36 -14.26 -18.95
N ALA A 329 -11.69 -13.14 -18.70
CA ALA A 329 -10.89 -12.95 -17.50
C ALA A 329 -11.73 -13.06 -16.20
N ARG A 330 -13.01 -12.64 -16.22
CA ARG A 330 -13.95 -12.81 -15.11
C ARG A 330 -14.30 -14.27 -14.78
N GLN A 331 -13.99 -15.22 -15.67
CA GLN A 331 -14.17 -16.66 -15.43
C GLN A 331 -12.91 -17.33 -14.85
N HIS A 332 -11.87 -16.52 -14.62
CA HIS A 332 -10.57 -16.94 -14.10
C HIS A 332 -10.18 -16.08 -12.90
N ASP A 333 -11.12 -15.81 -11.99
CA ASP A 333 -10.80 -15.10 -10.76
C ASP A 333 -9.92 -15.99 -9.86
N PRO A 334 -9.04 -15.41 -9.02
CA PRO A 334 -8.14 -16.17 -8.15
C PRO A 334 -8.87 -17.22 -7.30
N GLU A 335 -10.08 -16.90 -6.83
CA GLU A 335 -10.90 -17.84 -6.08
C GLU A 335 -11.33 -19.05 -6.91
N ASP A 336 -11.53 -18.94 -8.23
CA ASP A 336 -11.97 -20.07 -9.05
C ASP A 336 -10.89 -21.16 -9.17
N TYR A 337 -9.61 -20.78 -9.09
CA TYR A 337 -8.48 -21.70 -9.07
C TYR A 337 -8.38 -22.47 -7.75
N LEU A 338 -8.81 -21.87 -6.64
CA LEU A 338 -8.61 -22.42 -5.31
C LEU A 338 -9.89 -23.03 -4.72
N ARG A 339 -11.06 -22.56 -5.15
CA ARG A 339 -12.35 -23.02 -4.64
C ARG A 339 -12.61 -24.45 -5.11
N GLY A 340 -12.78 -25.34 -4.14
CA GLY A 340 -13.34 -26.67 -4.34
C GLY A 340 -14.74 -26.76 -3.73
N ALA A 341 -15.37 -27.94 -3.89
CA ALA A 341 -16.61 -28.25 -3.16
C ALA A 341 -16.41 -28.32 -1.63
N ASP A 342 -15.17 -28.28 -1.17
CA ASP A 342 -14.75 -28.36 0.24
C ASP A 342 -14.67 -27.00 0.95
N GLY A 343 -15.00 -25.89 0.27
CA GLY A 343 -15.01 -24.55 0.87
C GLY A 343 -13.62 -24.00 1.20
N TRP A 344 -12.54 -24.64 0.74
CA TRP A 344 -11.19 -24.11 0.90
C TRP A 344 -10.99 -22.89 0.00
N ASP A 345 -10.86 -21.72 0.62
CA ASP A 345 -10.64 -20.43 -0.06
C ASP A 345 -9.60 -19.63 0.73
N PRO A 346 -8.29 -19.96 0.61
CA PRO A 346 -7.22 -19.23 1.26
C PRO A 346 -7.12 -17.80 0.74
N PHE A 347 -7.59 -17.51 -0.48
CA PHE A 347 -7.57 -16.17 -1.04
C PHE A 347 -8.45 -15.18 -0.25
N ARG A 348 -9.58 -15.65 0.29
CA ARG A 348 -10.48 -14.84 1.16
C ARG A 348 -10.23 -14.96 2.66
N SER A 349 -9.69 -16.10 3.11
CA SER A 349 -9.52 -16.39 4.55
C SER A 349 -8.22 -15.84 5.14
N PHE A 350 -7.28 -15.39 4.31
CA PHE A 350 -6.37 -14.35 4.75
C PHE A 350 -7.11 -13.02 4.63
N PRO A 351 -7.17 -12.18 5.70
CA PRO A 351 -7.40 -10.77 5.46
C PRO A 351 -6.40 -10.43 4.36
N THR A 352 -6.89 -9.83 3.28
CA THR A 352 -6.02 -9.13 2.35
C THR A 352 -5.00 -8.43 3.23
N GLY A 353 -3.73 -8.85 3.17
CA GLY A 353 -2.68 -8.18 3.94
C GLY A 353 -2.71 -6.77 3.42
N SER A 354 -3.36 -5.88 4.16
CA SER A 354 -4.22 -4.80 3.64
C SER A 354 -3.43 -3.57 3.28
N ASP A 355 -2.17 -3.77 2.88
CA ASP A 355 -1.17 -2.77 3.17
C ASP A 355 -0.07 -2.76 2.12
N ASN A 356 0.57 -3.92 1.85
CA ASN A 356 1.59 -4.00 0.78
C ASN A 356 1.04 -3.83 -0.65
N ARG A 357 -0.29 -3.75 -0.82
CA ARG A 357 -0.94 -3.41 -2.11
C ARG A 357 -1.21 -1.92 -2.25
N LEU A 358 -1.42 -1.19 -1.14
CA LEU A 358 -1.77 0.22 -1.19
C LEU A 358 -0.66 1.05 -1.83
N GLY A 359 0.60 0.71 -1.55
CA GLY A 359 1.75 1.40 -2.15
C GLY A 359 1.90 1.20 -3.66
N ARG A 360 1.23 0.16 -4.22
CA ARG A 360 1.24 -0.17 -5.66
C ARG A 360 0.03 0.38 -6.40
N GLN A 361 -1.00 0.83 -5.69
CA GLN A 361 -2.14 1.48 -6.32
C GLN A 361 -1.73 2.83 -6.90
N VAL A 362 -2.41 3.21 -7.98
CA VAL A 362 -2.21 4.47 -8.69
C VAL A 362 -3.51 5.25 -8.68
N LEU A 363 -3.45 6.55 -8.91
CA LEU A 363 -4.64 7.36 -9.09
C LEU A 363 -5.43 6.84 -10.30
N PRO A 364 -6.74 6.57 -10.18
CA PRO A 364 -7.55 6.13 -11.31
C PRO A 364 -7.59 7.16 -12.44
N GLU A 365 -7.83 6.70 -13.66
CA GLU A 365 -8.10 7.58 -14.79
C GLU A 365 -9.31 8.47 -14.50
N ASN A 366 -9.22 9.75 -14.88
CA ASN A 366 -10.21 10.79 -14.63
C ASN A 366 -10.46 11.10 -13.14
N ASP A 367 -9.64 10.63 -12.20
CA ASP A 367 -9.84 10.97 -10.78
C ASP A 367 -9.16 12.30 -10.43
N GLY A 368 -9.77 13.41 -10.88
CA GLY A 368 -9.27 14.75 -10.62
C GLY A 368 -8.09 15.19 -11.49
N TRP A 369 -7.61 16.42 -11.25
CA TRP A 369 -6.54 17.04 -12.02
C TRP A 369 -5.21 16.29 -11.98
N ALA A 370 -4.93 15.51 -10.93
CA ALA A 370 -3.71 14.71 -10.85
C ALA A 370 -3.73 13.50 -11.83
N ALA A 371 -4.87 13.21 -12.45
CA ALA A 371 -4.99 12.21 -13.51
C ALA A 371 -4.72 12.79 -14.92
N GLU A 372 -4.50 14.10 -15.05
CA GLU A 372 -4.20 14.74 -16.33
C GLU A 372 -2.87 14.21 -16.92
N GLY A 373 -2.81 14.09 -18.25
CA GLY A 373 -1.59 13.68 -18.95
C GLY A 373 -1.13 12.26 -18.59
N ALA A 374 0.05 12.15 -17.98
CA ALA A 374 0.62 10.87 -17.57
C ALA A 374 -0.06 10.29 -16.31
N GLY A 375 -0.88 11.10 -15.62
CA GLY A 375 -1.52 10.75 -14.36
C GLY A 375 -0.53 10.63 -13.21
N THR A 376 -1.01 10.11 -12.08
CA THR A 376 -0.21 9.93 -10.86
C THR A 376 -0.09 8.45 -10.51
N THR A 377 1.08 7.88 -10.73
CA THR A 377 1.41 6.49 -10.43
C THR A 377 2.31 6.31 -9.20
N GLY A 378 2.85 7.39 -8.65
CA GLY A 378 3.80 7.36 -7.54
C GLY A 378 4.96 6.39 -7.79
N GLY A 379 5.32 5.67 -6.74
CA GLY A 379 6.31 4.59 -6.75
C GLY A 379 5.78 3.23 -7.17
N SER A 380 4.59 3.13 -7.78
CA SER A 380 3.97 1.84 -8.12
C SER A 380 4.86 0.91 -8.98
N ALA A 381 5.85 1.46 -9.69
CA ALA A 381 6.85 0.72 -10.47
C ALA A 381 8.15 0.37 -9.71
N ALA A 382 8.24 0.66 -8.40
CA ALA A 382 9.41 0.37 -7.57
C ALA A 382 9.83 -1.10 -7.69
N ARG A 383 11.12 -1.37 -7.81
CA ARG A 383 11.61 -2.76 -7.72
C ARG A 383 11.53 -3.25 -6.27
N PRO A 384 11.53 -4.57 -5.99
CA PRO A 384 11.46 -5.09 -4.63
C PRO A 384 12.49 -4.47 -3.67
N GLU A 385 13.71 -4.21 -4.14
CA GLU A 385 14.79 -3.55 -3.39
C GLU A 385 14.54 -2.07 -3.06
N ASN A 386 13.59 -1.43 -3.75
CA ASN A 386 13.16 -0.05 -3.53
C ASN A 386 11.78 0.02 -2.83
N VAL A 387 11.37 -1.07 -2.18
CA VAL A 387 10.22 -1.11 -1.29
C VAL A 387 10.71 -1.18 0.14
N TYR A 388 10.42 -0.14 0.91
CA TYR A 388 10.87 0.02 2.28
C TYR A 388 9.70 -0.12 3.24
N THR A 389 9.94 -0.70 4.41
CA THR A 389 9.06 -0.57 5.57
C THR A 389 9.85 0.15 6.66
N VAL A 390 9.31 1.24 7.16
CA VAL A 390 9.97 2.14 8.11
C VAL A 390 9.14 2.27 9.37
N SER A 391 9.82 2.36 10.51
CA SER A 391 9.22 2.46 11.85
C SER A 391 9.94 3.47 12.74
N THR A 392 10.93 4.19 12.19
CA THR A 392 11.68 5.25 12.87
C THR A 392 11.96 6.41 11.91
N ALA A 393 12.21 7.60 12.45
CA ALA A 393 12.53 8.79 11.65
C ALA A 393 13.79 8.58 10.80
N ALA A 394 14.81 7.91 11.35
CA ALA A 394 16.04 7.58 10.64
C ALA A 394 15.78 6.64 9.45
N GLN A 395 14.94 5.61 9.62
CA GLN A 395 14.56 4.70 8.53
C GLN A 395 13.78 5.43 7.44
N LEU A 396 12.83 6.31 7.81
CA LEU A 396 12.06 7.11 6.87
C LEU A 396 12.96 8.01 6.02
N ARG A 397 13.88 8.76 6.66
CA ARG A 397 14.85 9.63 5.97
C ARG A 397 15.77 8.82 5.04
N ALA A 398 16.25 7.67 5.47
CA ALA A 398 17.10 6.80 4.67
C ALA A 398 16.35 6.23 3.45
N ALA A 399 15.08 5.84 3.60
CA ALA A 399 14.25 5.33 2.51
C ALA A 399 13.89 6.40 1.47
N LEU A 400 13.64 7.64 1.91
CA LEU A 400 13.43 8.79 1.02
C LEU A 400 14.71 9.15 0.26
N GLY A 401 15.85 9.16 0.95
CA GLY A 401 17.15 9.39 0.35
C GLY A 401 17.30 10.79 -0.25
N ASN A 402 18.01 10.88 -1.38
CA ASN A 402 18.20 12.14 -2.10
C ASN A 402 16.91 12.47 -2.90
N PRO A 403 16.25 13.62 -2.70
CA PRO A 403 15.03 13.98 -3.44
C PRO A 403 15.25 14.16 -4.95
N ALA A 404 16.50 14.27 -5.42
CA ALA A 404 16.83 14.26 -6.85
C ALA A 404 16.89 12.84 -7.46
N ASP A 405 16.83 11.78 -6.64
CA ASP A 405 16.75 10.40 -7.13
C ASP A 405 15.32 10.08 -7.56
N ASN A 406 15.13 9.98 -8.89
CA ASN A 406 13.83 9.69 -9.50
C ASN A 406 13.53 8.17 -9.59
N THR A 407 14.35 7.30 -9.00
CA THR A 407 14.08 5.86 -8.94
C THR A 407 12.76 5.60 -8.22
N PRO A 408 11.77 4.91 -8.81
CA PRO A 408 10.50 4.67 -8.14
C PRO A 408 10.67 3.98 -6.78
N LYS A 409 10.07 4.54 -5.72
CA LYS A 409 10.15 4.01 -4.34
C LYS A 409 8.78 3.86 -3.71
N ILE A 410 8.59 2.78 -2.97
CA ILE A 410 7.44 2.64 -2.07
C ILE A 410 7.95 2.62 -0.65
N ILE A 411 7.39 3.48 0.19
CA ILE A 411 7.77 3.60 1.59
C ILE A 411 6.51 3.36 2.42
N TYR A 412 6.51 2.22 3.10
CA TYR A 412 5.48 1.82 4.03
C TYR A 412 5.83 2.30 5.45
N VAL A 413 4.99 3.15 6.04
CA VAL A 413 5.13 3.62 7.42
C VAL A 413 4.41 2.64 8.35
N LYS A 414 5.12 2.04 9.30
CA LYS A 414 4.59 1.09 10.27
C LYS A 414 4.48 1.74 11.66
N GLY A 415 3.25 1.86 12.16
CA GLY A 415 2.98 2.50 13.45
C GLY A 415 3.29 4.00 13.45
N ALA A 416 3.37 4.58 14.64
CA ALA A 416 3.69 6.00 14.82
C ALA A 416 5.20 6.25 14.75
N ILE A 417 5.60 7.22 13.95
CA ILE A 417 6.95 7.76 13.89
C ILE A 417 6.88 9.23 14.27
N ASP A 418 7.74 9.64 15.20
CA ASP A 418 7.85 11.02 15.66
C ASP A 418 9.17 11.63 15.19
N ALA A 419 9.09 12.83 14.60
CA ALA A 419 10.27 13.57 14.15
C ALA A 419 11.07 14.15 15.32
N ASP A 420 10.41 14.50 16.44
CA ASP A 420 11.03 15.07 17.64
C ASP A 420 11.65 13.97 18.51
N THR A 421 12.47 13.13 17.89
CA THR A 421 13.29 12.14 18.57
C THR A 421 14.75 12.24 18.13
N ASP A 422 15.67 11.93 19.04
CA ASP A 422 17.07 11.79 18.71
C ASP A 422 17.36 10.49 17.93
N ALA A 423 18.61 10.27 17.55
CA ALA A 423 19.01 9.07 16.80
C ALA A 423 18.79 7.75 17.57
N ALA A 424 18.65 7.80 18.90
CA ALA A 424 18.35 6.67 19.76
C ALA A 424 16.84 6.51 20.03
N GLY A 425 16.00 7.43 19.55
CA GLY A 425 14.55 7.43 19.75
C GLY A 425 14.10 8.12 21.03
N ASN A 426 14.97 8.87 21.73
CA ASN A 426 14.56 9.63 22.90
C ASN A 426 13.85 10.93 22.46
N PRO A 427 12.77 11.36 23.13
CA PRO A 427 12.08 12.60 22.81
C PRO A 427 12.98 13.84 22.90
N LEU A 428 12.83 14.75 21.94
CA LEU A 428 13.43 16.08 21.92
C LEU A 428 12.39 17.11 22.39
N THR A 429 12.88 18.23 22.90
CA THR A 429 12.04 19.37 23.34
C THR A 429 12.53 20.64 22.67
N CYS A 430 11.78 21.74 22.78
CA CYS A 430 12.22 23.04 22.26
C CYS A 430 13.60 23.46 22.78
N ASP A 431 13.95 23.14 24.04
CA ASP A 431 15.28 23.40 24.60
C ASP A 431 16.38 22.61 23.88
N SER A 432 16.08 21.45 23.31
CA SER A 432 17.01 20.66 22.51
C SER A 432 17.41 21.37 21.20
N TYR A 433 16.53 22.23 20.67
CA TYR A 433 16.77 23.00 19.45
C TYR A 433 17.27 24.43 19.71
N ALA A 434 17.10 24.97 20.92
CA ALA A 434 17.58 26.29 21.28
C ALA A 434 19.12 26.40 21.13
N VAL A 435 19.58 27.43 20.42
CA VAL A 435 21.00 27.72 20.21
C VAL A 435 21.30 29.20 20.41
N ASN A 436 22.59 29.54 20.46
CA ASN A 436 23.07 30.93 20.53
C ASN A 436 22.49 31.75 21.70
N GLY A 437 22.15 31.07 22.80
CA GLY A 437 21.59 31.71 24.00
C GLY A 437 20.11 32.08 23.89
N TYR A 438 19.37 31.56 22.91
CA TYR A 438 17.93 31.73 22.85
C TYR A 438 17.26 31.15 24.11
N SER A 439 16.32 31.92 24.67
CA SER A 439 15.27 31.41 25.56
C SER A 439 14.00 32.21 25.30
N LEU A 440 12.84 31.56 25.38
CA LEU A 440 11.56 32.23 25.19
C LEU A 440 11.38 33.39 26.18
N GLN A 441 11.78 33.20 27.44
CA GLN A 441 11.69 34.26 28.45
C GLN A 441 12.50 35.51 28.09
N ALA A 442 13.74 35.35 27.60
CA ALA A 442 14.56 36.49 27.16
C ALA A 442 13.98 37.15 25.91
N TYR A 443 13.47 36.34 24.97
CA TYR A 443 12.81 36.83 23.76
C TYR A 443 11.58 37.69 24.11
N LEU A 444 10.73 37.20 25.00
CA LEU A 444 9.54 37.91 25.46
C LEU A 444 9.90 39.23 26.15
N ALA A 445 10.91 39.23 27.02
CA ALA A 445 11.35 40.45 27.70
C ALA A 445 11.93 41.50 26.74
N ALA A 446 12.62 41.06 25.68
CA ALA A 446 13.24 41.97 24.71
C ALA A 446 12.21 42.57 23.73
N TYR A 447 11.22 41.78 23.33
CA TYR A 447 10.31 42.12 22.23
C TYR A 447 8.87 42.40 22.67
N ASP A 448 8.62 42.56 23.97
CA ASP A 448 7.36 43.06 24.50
C ASP A 448 6.98 44.37 23.80
N PRO A 449 5.75 44.53 23.28
CA PRO A 449 5.30 45.76 22.65
C PRO A 449 5.49 47.02 23.50
N ALA A 450 5.49 46.91 24.84
CA ALA A 450 5.78 48.02 25.75
C ALA A 450 7.25 48.43 25.77
N VAL A 451 8.17 47.53 25.41
CA VAL A 451 9.62 47.74 25.37
C VAL A 451 10.10 48.02 23.93
N TRP A 452 9.69 47.19 22.99
CA TRP A 452 10.15 47.22 21.60
C TRP A 452 9.35 48.18 20.72
N GLY A 453 8.06 48.37 21.01
CA GLY A 453 7.11 49.06 20.15
C GLY A 453 6.46 48.12 19.13
N ARG A 454 5.59 48.69 18.27
CA ARG A 454 4.78 47.94 17.29
C ARG A 454 5.05 48.27 15.83
N ASP A 455 5.95 49.19 15.56
CA ASP A 455 6.17 49.77 14.22
C ASP A 455 7.18 48.97 13.37
N ARG A 456 7.82 47.95 13.96
CA ARG A 456 8.87 47.16 13.30
C ARG A 456 8.96 45.75 13.86
N VAL A 457 9.31 44.82 12.99
CA VAL A 457 9.60 43.43 13.36
C VAL A 457 10.81 43.33 14.31
N PRO A 458 10.83 42.35 15.23
CA PRO A 458 11.98 42.04 16.06
C PRO A 458 13.28 41.90 15.25
N SER A 459 14.39 42.37 15.82
CA SER A 459 15.72 42.22 15.24
C SER A 459 16.80 42.22 16.32
N GLY A 460 18.04 41.91 15.95
CA GLY A 460 19.17 41.84 16.86
C GLY A 460 19.42 40.43 17.40
N PRO A 461 20.33 40.28 18.38
CA PRO A 461 20.90 38.97 18.73
C PRO A 461 19.89 37.91 19.15
N LEU A 462 18.81 38.27 19.85
CA LEU A 462 17.79 37.30 20.28
C LEU A 462 16.89 36.82 19.14
N GLU A 463 16.51 37.69 18.20
CA GLU A 463 15.80 37.27 16.99
C GLU A 463 16.69 36.43 16.07
N GLU A 464 17.98 36.75 15.95
CA GLU A 464 18.91 35.90 15.20
C GLU A 464 19.12 34.54 15.89
N ALA A 465 19.14 34.50 17.23
CA ALA A 465 19.17 33.24 17.98
C ALA A 465 17.88 32.42 17.82
N ARG A 466 16.70 33.08 17.78
CA ARG A 466 15.42 32.43 17.46
C ARG A 466 15.47 31.78 16.07
N LYS A 467 15.87 32.54 15.04
CA LYS A 467 16.00 32.05 13.66
C LYS A 467 16.95 30.86 13.58
N ALA A 468 18.12 30.94 14.22
CA ALA A 468 19.08 29.83 14.24
C ALA A 468 18.54 28.57 14.95
N SER A 469 17.70 28.76 15.99
CA SER A 469 17.04 27.65 16.70
C SER A 469 15.95 27.01 15.84
N TYR A 470 15.15 27.83 15.16
CA TYR A 470 14.22 27.38 14.12
C TYR A 470 14.94 26.61 13.01
N ASP A 471 16.04 27.13 12.45
CA ASP A 471 16.78 26.46 11.37
C ASP A 471 17.30 25.08 11.79
N LYS A 472 17.76 24.96 13.04
CA LYS A 472 18.18 23.66 13.61
C LYS A 472 17.01 22.69 13.72
N MET A 473 15.85 23.15 14.20
CA MET A 473 14.63 22.33 14.24
C MET A 473 14.17 21.95 12.84
N ALA A 474 14.09 22.90 11.91
CA ALA A 474 13.65 22.70 10.54
C ALA A 474 14.49 21.64 9.82
N GLN A 475 15.81 21.65 9.98
CA GLN A 475 16.71 20.61 9.47
C GLN A 475 16.40 19.22 10.03
N HIS A 476 15.93 19.15 11.28
CA HIS A 476 15.64 17.92 11.98
C HIS A 476 14.25 17.39 11.69
N VAL A 477 13.21 18.22 11.61
CA VAL A 477 11.81 17.78 11.51
C VAL A 477 11.28 17.71 10.08
N THR A 478 11.88 18.45 9.15
CA THR A 478 11.44 18.47 7.75
C THR A 478 11.91 17.22 6.99
N ILE A 479 11.03 16.63 6.17
CA ILE A 479 11.39 15.61 5.18
C ILE A 479 11.03 16.07 3.78
N ASN A 480 11.88 15.76 2.80
CA ASN A 480 11.61 16.08 1.39
C ASN A 480 11.26 14.79 0.64
N VAL A 481 10.15 14.82 -0.09
CA VAL A 481 9.69 13.71 -0.95
C VAL A 481 10.03 14.04 -2.40
N GLY A 482 10.90 13.23 -3.00
CA GLY A 482 11.27 13.33 -4.41
C GLY A 482 10.23 12.73 -5.37
N SER A 483 10.55 12.73 -6.65
CA SER A 483 9.65 12.23 -7.70
C SER A 483 9.48 10.70 -7.67
N ASN A 484 8.37 10.19 -8.20
CA ASN A 484 8.06 8.75 -8.30
C ASN A 484 8.04 8.03 -6.94
N VAL A 485 7.54 8.68 -5.90
CA VAL A 485 7.43 8.11 -4.55
C VAL A 485 5.99 7.82 -4.19
N THR A 486 5.73 6.63 -3.63
CA THR A 486 4.52 6.35 -2.86
C THR A 486 4.87 6.22 -1.39
N LEU A 487 4.46 7.18 -0.57
CA LEU A 487 4.55 7.15 0.88
C LEU A 487 3.18 6.74 1.44
N VAL A 488 3.11 5.62 2.15
CA VAL A 488 1.82 5.04 2.54
C VAL A 488 1.86 4.41 3.92
N GLY A 489 0.80 4.62 4.71
CA GLY A 489 0.66 4.01 6.02
C GLY A 489 0.26 2.54 5.94
N LEU A 490 0.90 1.72 6.79
CA LEU A 490 0.50 0.34 7.07
C LEU A 490 -0.51 0.33 8.22
N GLY A 491 -1.69 -0.23 7.96
CA GLY A 491 -2.71 -0.50 8.95
C GLY A 491 -3.54 0.73 9.23
N SER A 492 -4.08 0.81 10.44
CA SER A 492 -4.88 1.94 10.90
C SER A 492 -4.15 2.83 11.89
N ASP A 493 -2.91 2.48 12.27
CA ASP A 493 -2.11 3.11 13.30
C ASP A 493 -0.82 3.76 12.75
N ALA A 494 -0.65 3.78 11.43
CA ALA A 494 0.45 4.49 10.79
C ALA A 494 0.32 6.01 10.96
N ALA A 495 1.31 6.61 11.62
CA ALA A 495 1.32 8.03 11.89
C ALA A 495 2.71 8.66 11.71
N LEU A 496 2.72 9.92 11.28
CA LEU A 496 3.88 10.79 11.22
C LEU A 496 3.58 12.02 12.08
N LYS A 497 4.20 12.09 13.27
CA LYS A 497 4.08 13.21 14.21
C LYS A 497 5.27 14.16 14.06
N SER A 498 5.04 15.46 14.19
CA SER A 498 6.06 16.53 14.13
C SER A 498 6.77 16.71 12.78
N PHE A 499 6.41 15.95 11.74
CA PHE A 499 7.07 16.05 10.44
C PHE A 499 6.52 17.19 9.60
N GLY A 500 7.40 18.06 9.11
CA GLY A 500 7.09 18.95 7.98
C GLY A 500 7.34 18.20 6.67
N ILE A 501 6.28 17.73 5.98
CA ILE A 501 6.42 16.95 4.75
C ILE A 501 6.43 17.89 3.53
N ARG A 502 7.56 17.98 2.83
CA ARG A 502 7.71 18.83 1.64
C ARG A 502 7.79 18.03 0.36
N ILE A 503 6.87 18.30 -0.57
CA ILE A 503 6.87 17.80 -1.94
C ILE A 503 7.25 18.98 -2.84
N THR A 504 8.56 19.17 -3.04
CA THR A 504 9.10 20.38 -3.66
C THR A 504 9.74 20.08 -5.01
N ASN A 505 9.24 20.71 -6.08
CA ASN A 505 9.71 20.53 -7.46
C ASN A 505 9.80 19.05 -7.89
N ALA A 506 8.95 18.20 -7.30
CA ALA A 506 8.83 16.79 -7.62
C ALA A 506 7.69 16.54 -8.61
N ASP A 507 7.72 15.41 -9.29
CA ASP A 507 6.62 14.93 -10.10
C ASP A 507 6.17 13.53 -9.64
N ASN A 508 4.89 13.21 -9.80
CA ASN A 508 4.39 11.84 -9.64
C ASN A 508 4.57 11.29 -8.21
N VAL A 509 3.84 11.87 -7.26
CA VAL A 509 3.93 11.53 -5.82
C VAL A 509 2.58 11.11 -5.26
N ILE A 510 2.57 10.04 -4.46
CA ILE A 510 1.39 9.54 -3.75
C ILE A 510 1.66 9.56 -2.24
N VAL A 511 0.77 10.17 -1.46
CA VAL A 511 0.77 10.12 0.02
C VAL A 511 -0.58 9.62 0.52
N ARG A 512 -0.61 8.46 1.19
CA ARG A 512 -1.88 7.79 1.53
C ARG A 512 -1.91 7.10 2.88
N ASN A 513 -3.10 6.98 3.47
CA ASN A 513 -3.36 6.18 4.67
C ASN A 513 -2.53 6.58 5.90
N LEU A 514 -2.16 7.86 6.03
CA LEU A 514 -1.33 8.33 7.14
C LEU A 514 -2.10 9.29 8.04
N THR A 515 -1.93 9.12 9.35
CA THR A 515 -2.21 10.22 10.29
C THR A 515 -0.97 11.12 10.34
N ILE A 516 -1.08 12.36 9.89
CA ILE A 516 0.00 13.35 9.87
C ILE A 516 -0.40 14.44 10.86
N THR A 517 0.37 14.62 11.93
CA THR A 517 -0.14 15.34 13.11
C THR A 517 0.91 16.20 13.80
N ASP A 518 0.47 17.33 14.37
CA ASP A 518 1.25 18.20 15.29
C ASP A 518 2.62 18.59 14.73
N THR A 519 2.65 19.24 13.55
CA THR A 519 3.89 19.83 13.04
C THR A 519 4.06 21.22 13.64
N SER A 520 4.39 21.26 14.93
CA SER A 520 4.53 22.50 15.69
C SER A 520 5.91 23.14 15.52
N ASP A 521 5.93 24.47 15.53
CA ASP A 521 7.13 25.29 15.60
C ASP A 521 7.41 25.64 17.07
N CYS A 522 8.59 25.30 17.55
CA CYS A 522 9.05 25.68 18.90
C CYS A 522 9.45 27.16 19.00
N PHE A 523 9.64 27.83 17.87
CA PHE A 523 10.18 29.18 17.79
C PHE A 523 9.36 30.13 16.89
N PRO A 524 8.03 30.24 17.01
CA PRO A 524 7.21 31.18 16.25
C PRO A 524 7.78 32.59 16.29
N GLN A 525 7.74 33.28 15.15
CA GLN A 525 8.16 34.67 15.05
C GLN A 525 7.07 35.59 15.57
N TRP A 526 7.42 36.53 16.46
CA TRP A 526 6.54 37.65 16.79
C TRP A 526 6.61 38.71 15.67
N ASP A 527 5.47 39.06 15.10
CA ASP A 527 5.35 40.19 14.18
C ASP A 527 4.32 41.20 14.74
N PRO A 528 4.77 42.31 15.34
CA PRO A 528 3.85 43.32 15.87
C PRO A 528 3.16 44.15 14.79
N THR A 529 3.58 44.01 13.51
CA THR A 529 3.00 44.69 12.36
C THR A 529 1.96 43.83 11.62
N ASP A 530 1.83 42.56 12.01
CA ASP A 530 0.83 41.64 11.47
C ASP A 530 -0.54 41.91 12.12
N GLY A 531 -1.33 42.75 11.46
CA GLY A 531 -2.60 43.26 11.96
C GLY A 531 -2.43 44.33 13.04
N ASP A 532 -3.56 44.90 13.48
CA ASP A 532 -3.54 46.03 14.42
C ASP A 532 -2.93 45.65 15.79
N GLU A 533 -3.07 44.37 16.17
CA GLU A 533 -2.64 43.86 17.46
C GLU A 533 -1.31 43.08 17.42
N GLY A 534 -0.77 42.78 16.23
CA GLY A 534 0.35 41.88 16.02
C GLY A 534 -0.04 40.39 16.09
N ASN A 535 0.81 39.49 15.59
CA ASN A 535 0.59 38.03 15.64
C ASN A 535 1.88 37.24 15.82
N TRP A 536 1.73 36.01 16.32
CA TRP A 536 2.77 34.98 16.28
C TRP A 536 2.59 34.13 15.03
N ASN A 537 3.69 33.88 14.32
CA ASN A 537 3.69 33.15 13.06
C ASN A 537 4.67 31.97 13.13
N ALA A 538 4.13 30.76 13.13
CA ALA A 538 4.88 29.53 12.89
C ALA A 538 5.23 29.39 11.39
N SER A 539 6.12 28.47 11.05
CA SER A 539 6.61 28.29 9.67
C SER A 539 6.48 26.87 9.11
N PHE A 540 5.91 25.94 9.86
CA PHE A 540 5.75 24.56 9.41
C PHE A 540 4.30 24.26 9.04
N ASP A 541 4.14 23.60 7.89
CA ASP A 541 2.94 22.90 7.53
C ASP A 541 3.11 21.39 7.76
N ASN A 542 2.03 20.66 8.04
CA ASN A 542 2.10 19.20 8.02
C ASN A 542 2.48 18.69 6.62
N VAL A 543 1.91 19.29 5.57
CA VAL A 543 2.24 18.96 4.17
C VAL A 543 2.32 20.23 3.30
N GLU A 544 3.45 20.46 2.62
CA GLU A 544 3.59 21.52 1.61
C GLU A 544 3.85 20.89 0.23
N VAL A 545 3.00 21.19 -0.75
CA VAL A 545 3.19 20.88 -2.17
C VAL A 545 3.64 22.15 -2.89
N SER A 546 4.94 22.25 -3.17
CA SER A 546 5.55 23.48 -3.70
C SER A 546 6.18 23.26 -5.08
N GLY A 547 5.59 23.85 -6.12
CA GLY A 547 6.12 23.73 -7.49
C GLY A 547 6.12 22.31 -8.07
N ALA A 548 5.47 21.36 -7.37
CA ALA A 548 5.38 19.96 -7.76
C ALA A 548 4.19 19.68 -8.68
N THR A 549 4.26 18.56 -9.42
CA THR A 549 3.21 18.12 -10.34
C THR A 549 2.78 16.67 -10.14
N HIS A 550 1.54 16.34 -10.52
CA HIS A 550 0.96 14.98 -10.40
C HIS A 550 1.09 14.42 -8.97
N VAL A 551 0.37 15.05 -8.04
CA VAL A 551 0.39 14.68 -6.61
C VAL A 551 -0.98 14.20 -6.17
N TRP A 552 -1.02 13.02 -5.56
CA TRP A 552 -2.24 12.43 -5.00
C TRP A 552 -2.13 12.26 -3.49
N LEU A 553 -2.98 12.99 -2.76
CA LEU A 553 -3.10 12.96 -1.30
C LEU A 553 -4.43 12.30 -0.95
N ASP A 554 -4.42 11.06 -0.48
CA ASP A 554 -5.64 10.26 -0.32
C ASP A 554 -5.75 9.45 0.98
N HIS A 555 -6.94 9.50 1.60
CA HIS A 555 -7.21 8.80 2.86
C HIS A 555 -6.18 9.12 3.96
N ASN A 556 -5.74 10.37 4.07
CA ASN A 556 -4.90 10.81 5.19
C ASN A 556 -5.77 11.49 6.25
N THR A 557 -5.31 11.46 7.50
CA THR A 557 -5.86 12.28 8.58
C THR A 557 -4.83 13.37 8.93
N LEU A 558 -5.23 14.63 8.93
CA LEU A 558 -4.37 15.77 9.27
C LEU A 558 -4.99 16.59 10.41
N ASN A 559 -4.21 16.88 11.46
CA ASN A 559 -4.64 17.68 12.62
C ASN A 559 -3.47 18.15 13.52
N ASP A 560 -3.77 18.96 14.54
CA ASP A 560 -2.80 19.44 15.55
C ASP A 560 -2.57 18.43 16.70
N GLY A 561 -3.12 17.22 16.59
CA GLY A 561 -2.91 16.14 17.55
C GLY A 561 -3.33 16.49 18.97
N ASP A 562 -2.44 16.23 19.93
CA ASP A 562 -2.60 16.53 21.35
C ASP A 562 -2.09 17.93 21.74
N ASN A 563 -1.70 18.75 20.76
CA ASN A 563 -1.11 20.08 20.94
C ASN A 563 -1.95 21.22 20.32
N PRO A 564 -3.30 21.22 20.38
CA PRO A 564 -4.11 22.16 19.62
C PRO A 564 -3.83 23.62 20.00
N ASP A 565 -3.98 24.53 19.03
CA ASP A 565 -3.78 25.98 19.25
C ASP A 565 -4.60 26.54 20.42
N SER A 566 -5.76 25.95 20.71
CA SER A 566 -6.61 26.33 21.86
C SER A 566 -5.94 26.13 23.22
N ASN A 567 -4.92 25.29 23.31
CA ASN A 567 -4.16 25.02 24.53
C ASN A 567 -2.90 25.89 24.66
N GLN A 568 -2.55 26.66 23.62
CA GLN A 568 -1.32 27.45 23.62
C GLN A 568 -1.45 28.66 24.56
N PRO A 569 -0.37 29.05 25.24
CA PRO A 569 -0.37 30.23 26.10
C PRO A 569 -0.59 31.50 25.27
N SER A 570 -1.01 32.58 25.92
CA SER A 570 -1.01 33.90 25.30
C SER A 570 0.23 34.69 25.72
N TYR A 571 0.91 35.26 24.73
CA TYR A 571 1.97 36.25 24.92
C TYR A 571 1.63 37.52 24.15
N PHE A 572 1.90 38.66 24.78
CA PHE A 572 1.57 39.99 24.22
C PHE A 572 0.09 40.18 23.89
N GLY A 573 -0.80 39.45 24.57
CA GLY A 573 -2.24 39.48 24.35
C GLY A 573 -2.70 38.69 23.12
N ARG A 574 -1.81 37.92 22.49
CA ARG A 574 -2.10 37.09 21.32
C ARG A 574 -1.82 35.61 21.63
N PRO A 575 -2.56 34.65 21.07
CA PRO A 575 -2.22 33.23 21.18
C PRO A 575 -0.81 32.97 20.63
N TYR A 576 -0.01 32.16 21.32
CA TYR A 576 1.29 31.71 20.85
C TYR A 576 1.08 30.63 19.79
N GLN A 577 0.85 31.07 18.55
CA GLN A 577 0.49 30.19 17.44
C GLN A 577 1.71 29.35 17.03
N VAL A 578 1.68 28.05 17.34
CA VAL A 578 2.77 27.11 17.04
C VAL A 578 2.55 26.35 15.74
N HIS A 579 1.36 26.44 15.14
CA HIS A 579 1.05 25.85 13.82
C HIS A 579 0.86 26.93 12.75
N ASP A 580 1.22 26.62 11.50
CA ASP A 580 0.91 27.48 10.34
C ASP A 580 -0.24 26.90 9.50
N GLY A 581 0.04 26.30 8.35
CA GLY A 581 -0.93 25.66 7.49
C GLY A 581 -1.03 24.15 7.73
N LEU A 582 -2.20 23.56 7.50
CA LEU A 582 -2.32 22.09 7.58
C LEU A 582 -1.76 21.43 6.31
N LEU A 583 -2.17 21.93 5.14
CA LEU A 583 -1.78 21.40 3.84
C LEU A 583 -1.80 22.49 2.77
N ASP A 584 -0.63 22.96 2.35
CA ASP A 584 -0.50 24.05 1.39
C ASP A 584 -0.08 23.58 -0.02
N ILE A 585 -0.62 24.22 -1.07
CA ILE A 585 -0.34 23.95 -2.48
C ILE A 585 0.07 25.26 -3.16
N VAL A 586 1.36 25.45 -3.38
CA VAL A 586 1.93 26.78 -3.61
C VAL A 586 3.01 26.81 -4.69
N ARG A 587 3.45 28.01 -5.04
CA ARG A 587 4.64 28.28 -5.87
C ARG A 587 4.60 27.57 -7.22
N GLY A 588 3.43 27.62 -7.87
CA GLY A 588 3.22 27.02 -9.18
C GLY A 588 3.10 25.50 -9.18
N ALA A 589 2.76 24.87 -8.03
CA ALA A 589 2.29 23.49 -8.02
C ALA A 589 1.11 23.30 -8.99
N ASN A 590 0.96 22.11 -9.57
CA ASN A 590 -0.06 21.86 -10.58
C ASN A 590 -0.48 20.38 -10.64
N HIS A 591 -1.69 20.08 -11.10
CA HIS A 591 -2.20 18.70 -11.22
C HIS A 591 -2.17 17.95 -9.88
N VAL A 592 -2.91 18.47 -8.88
CA VAL A 592 -2.99 17.90 -7.54
C VAL A 592 -4.40 17.36 -7.29
N THR A 593 -4.54 16.23 -6.60
CA THR A 593 -5.83 15.69 -6.16
C THR A 593 -5.78 15.30 -4.70
N MET A 594 -6.73 15.84 -3.94
CA MET A 594 -6.98 15.54 -2.54
C MET A 594 -8.29 14.79 -2.42
N SER A 595 -8.24 13.52 -2.06
CA SER A 595 -9.43 12.67 -1.98
C SER A 595 -9.57 11.95 -0.64
N TRP A 596 -10.78 11.90 -0.09
CA TRP A 596 -11.07 11.11 1.12
C TRP A 596 -10.18 11.42 2.34
N ASN A 597 -9.60 12.62 2.44
CA ASN A 597 -8.82 13.00 3.62
C ASN A 597 -9.75 13.47 4.73
N HIS A 598 -9.33 13.29 5.98
CA HIS A 598 -9.98 13.87 7.16
C HIS A 598 -9.08 14.95 7.73
N LEU A 599 -9.56 16.19 7.71
CA LEU A 599 -8.84 17.35 8.23
C LEU A 599 -9.66 17.89 9.42
N SER A 600 -9.00 18.12 10.55
CA SER A 600 -9.69 18.50 11.80
C SER A 600 -8.79 19.31 12.73
N GLY A 601 -9.40 20.03 13.67
CA GLY A 601 -8.70 20.62 14.81
C GLY A 601 -7.56 21.57 14.44
N HIS A 602 -7.78 22.46 13.46
CA HIS A 602 -6.77 23.39 12.95
C HIS A 602 -7.42 24.69 12.41
N ASP A 603 -6.70 25.82 12.42
CA ASP A 603 -7.19 27.11 11.90
C ASP A 603 -7.04 27.23 10.38
N LYS A 604 -5.80 27.31 9.85
CA LYS A 604 -5.51 27.64 8.44
C LYS A 604 -5.26 26.38 7.63
N VAL A 605 -6.26 25.88 6.93
CA VAL A 605 -6.19 24.49 6.43
C VAL A 605 -5.42 24.34 5.12
N THR A 606 -5.90 24.93 4.03
CA THR A 606 -5.34 24.71 2.69
C THR A 606 -5.29 25.99 1.88
N LEU A 607 -4.09 26.55 1.74
CA LEU A 607 -3.80 27.64 0.82
C LEU A 607 -3.42 27.09 -0.56
N ILE A 608 -4.11 27.55 -1.60
CA ILE A 608 -3.79 27.26 -3.01
C ILE A 608 -3.33 28.56 -3.67
N GLY A 609 -2.02 28.68 -3.88
CA GLY A 609 -1.35 29.89 -4.38
C GLY A 609 -1.07 30.89 -3.26
N ASN A 610 0.22 31.18 -2.99
CA ASN A 610 0.67 31.98 -1.84
C ASN A 610 0.93 33.46 -2.15
N THR A 611 0.67 33.93 -3.37
CA THR A 611 0.90 35.33 -3.76
C THR A 611 -0.19 35.84 -4.68
N ASP A 612 -0.49 37.14 -4.61
CA ASP A 612 -1.39 37.82 -5.56
C ASP A 612 -0.66 38.19 -6.87
N ASN A 613 0.67 38.04 -6.94
CA ASN A 613 1.45 38.31 -8.14
C ASN A 613 1.62 37.03 -8.96
N GLY A 614 0.72 36.80 -9.91
CA GLY A 614 0.71 35.58 -10.74
C GLY A 614 1.97 35.35 -11.57
N THR A 615 2.81 36.37 -11.80
CA THR A 615 4.08 36.21 -12.51
C THR A 615 5.24 35.76 -11.61
N ARG A 616 5.12 35.88 -10.27
CA ARG A 616 6.19 35.54 -9.32
C ARG A 616 6.63 34.08 -9.41
N TYR A 617 5.69 33.16 -9.63
CA TYR A 617 5.94 31.72 -9.83
C TYR A 617 5.32 31.18 -11.13
N GLY A 618 4.81 32.06 -11.99
CA GLY A 618 4.07 31.71 -13.20
C GLY A 618 2.85 30.85 -12.88
N GLU A 619 1.92 31.37 -12.07
CA GLU A 619 0.78 30.63 -11.53
C GLU A 619 -0.52 30.84 -12.30
N THR A 620 -0.55 31.80 -13.24
CA THR A 620 -1.78 32.20 -13.97
C THR A 620 -2.49 31.03 -14.66
N ASP A 621 -1.76 30.01 -15.11
CA ASP A 621 -2.27 28.82 -15.80
C ASP A 621 -2.00 27.50 -15.02
N LYS A 622 -1.57 27.58 -13.76
CA LYS A 622 -1.26 26.43 -12.89
C LYS A 622 -2.27 26.30 -11.75
N LEU A 623 -1.85 25.70 -10.63
CA LEU A 623 -2.68 25.49 -9.44
C LEU A 623 -3.99 24.75 -9.76
N LYS A 624 -3.95 23.83 -10.73
CA LYS A 624 -5.06 22.94 -11.05
C LYS A 624 -5.16 21.87 -9.98
N VAL A 625 -6.18 21.96 -9.13
CA VAL A 625 -6.36 21.12 -7.94
C VAL A 625 -7.78 20.58 -7.86
N THR A 626 -7.93 19.30 -7.55
CA THR A 626 -9.23 18.69 -7.26
C THR A 626 -9.31 18.31 -5.79
N LEU A 627 -10.38 18.71 -5.10
CA LEU A 627 -10.68 18.30 -3.73
C LEU A 627 -12.01 17.57 -3.73
N HIS A 628 -12.02 16.27 -3.40
CA HIS A 628 -13.27 15.54 -3.26
C HIS A 628 -13.36 14.54 -2.13
N HIS A 629 -14.59 14.38 -1.61
CA HIS A 629 -14.87 13.42 -0.54
C HIS A 629 -14.02 13.64 0.73
N ASN A 630 -13.43 14.83 0.90
CA ASN A 630 -12.71 15.16 2.12
C ASN A 630 -13.70 15.53 3.22
N PHE A 631 -13.34 15.19 4.46
CA PHE A 631 -14.06 15.59 5.66
C PHE A 631 -13.31 16.74 6.31
N PHE A 632 -13.91 17.93 6.28
CA PHE A 632 -13.43 19.15 6.93
C PHE A 632 -14.19 19.35 8.24
N GLU A 633 -13.61 18.90 9.35
CA GLU A 633 -14.30 18.82 10.64
C GLU A 633 -13.91 19.97 11.58
N GLY A 634 -14.84 20.89 11.82
CA GLY A 634 -14.70 21.93 12.84
C GLY A 634 -13.54 22.91 12.60
N LEU A 635 -13.17 23.14 11.34
CA LEU A 635 -11.99 23.91 10.95
C LEU A 635 -12.27 25.42 10.90
N GLY A 636 -11.23 26.23 11.11
CA GLY A 636 -11.33 27.70 11.14
C GLY A 636 -11.57 28.32 9.75
N GLN A 637 -10.64 28.15 8.83
CA GLN A 637 -10.64 28.81 7.53
C GLN A 637 -9.84 28.07 6.45
N ARG A 638 -9.90 28.58 5.21
CA ARG A 638 -9.11 28.11 4.06
C ARG A 638 -9.38 26.63 3.73
N THR A 639 -10.63 26.24 3.50
CA THR A 639 -10.98 24.85 3.11
C THR A 639 -11.57 24.72 1.69
N PRO A 640 -10.92 25.24 0.62
CA PRO A 640 -9.60 25.90 0.56
C PRO A 640 -9.69 27.44 0.42
N ARG A 641 -8.53 28.13 0.45
CA ARG A 641 -8.39 29.50 -0.07
C ARG A 641 -7.61 29.47 -1.38
N VAL A 642 -8.16 30.03 -2.45
CA VAL A 642 -7.62 29.85 -3.82
C VAL A 642 -7.19 31.16 -4.45
N ARG A 643 -6.10 31.13 -5.20
CA ARG A 643 -5.68 32.16 -6.18
C ARG A 643 -5.36 31.51 -7.51
N PHE A 644 -5.68 32.20 -8.61
CA PHE A 644 -5.48 31.81 -10.02
C PHE A 644 -6.10 30.48 -10.49
N GLY A 645 -5.84 29.40 -9.78
CA GLY A 645 -6.06 28.03 -10.21
C GLY A 645 -7.49 27.66 -10.54
N GLN A 646 -7.61 26.72 -11.47
CA GLN A 646 -8.83 25.98 -11.76
C GLN A 646 -9.02 24.88 -10.72
N VAL A 647 -9.76 25.20 -9.65
CA VAL A 647 -9.94 24.30 -8.50
C VAL A 647 -11.33 23.67 -8.51
N HIS A 648 -11.40 22.34 -8.64
CA HIS A 648 -12.65 21.59 -8.59
C HIS A 648 -12.91 21.03 -7.19
N ILE A 649 -13.96 21.51 -6.53
CA ILE A 649 -14.33 21.15 -5.17
C ILE A 649 -15.65 20.41 -5.21
N TYR A 650 -15.66 19.09 -5.02
CA TYR A 650 -16.91 18.34 -5.07
C TYR A 650 -17.05 17.24 -4.03
N ASN A 651 -18.28 16.97 -3.59
CA ASN A 651 -18.57 15.92 -2.62
C ASN A 651 -17.78 15.99 -1.29
N ASN A 652 -17.29 17.15 -0.91
CA ASN A 652 -16.69 17.32 0.42
C ASN A 652 -17.79 17.54 1.47
N TYR A 653 -17.50 17.14 2.70
CA TYR A 653 -18.37 17.35 3.85
C TYR A 653 -17.68 18.28 4.85
N TYR A 654 -18.40 19.32 5.26
CA TYR A 654 -17.90 20.36 6.15
C TYR A 654 -18.77 20.43 7.41
N THR A 655 -18.15 20.54 8.57
CA THR A 655 -18.83 20.89 9.82
C THR A 655 -18.26 22.17 10.42
N GLY A 656 -19.14 23.02 10.95
CA GLY A 656 -18.76 24.24 11.66
C GLY A 656 -18.05 23.94 12.99
N GLY A 657 -17.15 24.84 13.39
CA GLY A 657 -16.45 24.82 14.68
C GLY A 657 -16.47 26.19 15.35
N ASP A 658 -16.00 26.28 16.60
CA ASP A 658 -16.10 27.48 17.44
C ASP A 658 -15.35 28.69 16.86
N ASN A 659 -14.25 28.46 16.12
CA ASN A 659 -13.42 29.49 15.50
C ASN A 659 -13.68 29.63 13.98
N TYR A 660 -14.82 29.16 13.48
CA TYR A 660 -15.13 29.17 12.06
C TYR A 660 -15.24 30.59 11.50
N LEU A 661 -14.46 30.88 10.45
CA LEU A 661 -14.51 32.13 9.69
C LEU A 661 -15.20 31.94 8.35
N TYR A 662 -14.68 31.04 7.51
CA TYR A 662 -15.23 30.75 6.18
C TYR A 662 -14.74 29.40 5.64
N SER A 663 -15.42 28.83 4.63
CA SER A 663 -14.94 27.62 3.96
C SER A 663 -14.10 27.94 2.72
N ILE A 664 -14.73 28.44 1.66
CA ILE A 664 -14.08 28.66 0.35
C ILE A 664 -13.69 30.12 0.21
N GLY A 665 -12.39 30.38 0.13
CA GLY A 665 -11.83 31.72 -0.10
C GLY A 665 -11.65 31.99 -1.59
N VAL A 666 -12.43 32.91 -2.14
CA VAL A 666 -12.40 33.34 -3.54
C VAL A 666 -11.36 34.45 -3.71
N GLY A 667 -10.11 34.05 -3.93
CA GLY A 667 -8.97 34.96 -4.00
C GLY A 667 -8.66 35.49 -5.40
N ALA A 668 -7.62 36.33 -5.49
CA ALA A 668 -7.18 36.98 -6.72
C ALA A 668 -7.05 36.00 -7.91
N GLY A 669 -7.80 36.27 -8.98
CA GLY A 669 -7.79 35.49 -10.21
C GLY A 669 -8.28 34.04 -10.09
N SER A 670 -8.81 33.62 -8.94
CA SER A 670 -9.23 32.23 -8.72
C SER A 670 -10.36 31.81 -9.67
N GLN A 671 -10.33 30.54 -10.08
CA GLN A 671 -11.32 29.92 -10.94
C GLN A 671 -11.91 28.70 -10.22
N VAL A 672 -12.70 28.94 -9.17
CA VAL A 672 -13.24 27.85 -8.34
C VAL A 672 -14.52 27.28 -8.93
N TYR A 673 -14.62 25.95 -8.96
CA TYR A 673 -15.80 25.21 -9.35
C TYR A 673 -16.24 24.30 -8.19
N ALA A 674 -17.24 24.72 -7.42
CA ALA A 674 -17.73 24.02 -6.24
C ALA A 674 -19.08 23.34 -6.51
N GLN A 675 -19.14 22.01 -6.45
CA GLN A 675 -20.39 21.30 -6.71
C GLN A 675 -20.70 20.13 -5.78
N SER A 676 -21.98 19.99 -5.43
CA SER A 676 -22.46 18.85 -4.66
C SER A 676 -21.72 18.63 -3.34
N ASN A 677 -21.41 19.71 -2.60
CA ASN A 677 -20.83 19.65 -1.25
C ASN A 677 -21.92 19.79 -0.18
N ALA A 678 -21.63 19.39 1.05
CA ALA A 678 -22.54 19.54 2.18
C ALA A 678 -21.87 20.28 3.35
N PHE A 679 -22.52 21.33 3.84
CA PHE A 679 -22.06 22.19 4.94
C PHE A 679 -23.06 22.12 6.09
N ASP A 680 -22.64 21.62 7.25
CA ASP A 680 -23.47 21.49 8.45
C ASP A 680 -22.94 22.37 9.58
N GLY A 681 -23.83 23.03 10.32
CA GLY A 681 -23.43 23.95 11.40
C GLY A 681 -22.72 25.22 10.91
N ILE A 682 -22.80 25.52 9.61
CA ILE A 682 -22.18 26.67 8.95
C ILE A 682 -23.28 27.58 8.39
N PRO A 683 -23.28 28.89 8.70
CA PRO A 683 -24.19 29.84 8.07
C PRO A 683 -23.93 29.97 6.57
N ALA A 684 -24.99 30.02 5.76
CA ALA A 684 -24.88 30.01 4.30
C ALA A 684 -24.04 31.17 3.75
N GLU A 685 -24.19 32.36 4.34
CA GLU A 685 -23.48 33.58 3.98
C GLU A 685 -21.96 33.50 4.25
N LYS A 686 -21.54 32.66 5.21
CA LYS A 686 -20.13 32.49 5.58
C LYS A 686 -19.41 31.40 4.80
N VAL A 687 -20.12 30.58 4.02
CA VAL A 687 -19.49 29.50 3.22
C VAL A 687 -18.43 30.08 2.28
N LEU A 688 -18.71 31.24 1.68
CA LEU A 688 -17.82 31.93 0.75
C LEU A 688 -17.24 33.20 1.39
N SER A 689 -15.96 33.48 1.10
CA SER A 689 -15.31 34.74 1.45
C SER A 689 -14.59 35.34 0.25
N VAL A 690 -14.80 36.64 -0.02
CA VAL A 690 -14.16 37.37 -1.12
C VAL A 690 -12.81 37.90 -0.68
N LEU A 691 -11.75 37.42 -1.31
CA LEU A 691 -10.35 37.77 -1.01
C LEU A 691 -9.64 38.29 -2.26
N LYS A 692 -10.29 39.27 -2.93
CA LYS A 692 -9.91 39.87 -4.24
C LYS A 692 -10.27 39.05 -5.48
N GLY A 693 -10.98 37.94 -5.33
CA GLY A 693 -11.58 37.25 -6.47
C GLY A 693 -12.88 37.91 -6.92
N THR A 694 -13.36 37.53 -8.11
CA THR A 694 -14.51 38.18 -8.76
C THR A 694 -15.65 37.22 -9.08
N ALA A 695 -15.40 35.91 -9.14
CA ALA A 695 -16.44 34.93 -9.46
C ALA A 695 -16.10 33.52 -8.96
N ILE A 696 -17.14 32.70 -8.81
CA ILE A 696 -17.08 31.26 -8.49
C ILE A 696 -18.28 30.56 -9.14
N THR A 697 -18.10 29.35 -9.67
CA THR A 697 -19.23 28.51 -10.06
C THR A 697 -19.60 27.60 -8.89
N ALA A 698 -20.79 27.78 -8.31
CA ALA A 698 -21.29 26.98 -7.19
C ALA A 698 -22.65 26.34 -7.53
N ARG A 699 -22.75 25.00 -7.50
CA ARG A 699 -24.02 24.28 -7.82
C ARG A 699 -24.29 23.07 -6.93
N ASP A 700 -25.56 22.74 -6.74
CA ASP A 700 -26.02 21.52 -6.04
C ASP A 700 -25.48 21.35 -4.60
N ASN A 701 -25.08 22.44 -3.94
CA ASN A 701 -24.54 22.41 -2.58
C ASN A 701 -25.68 22.42 -1.56
N LEU A 702 -25.45 21.77 -0.40
CA LEU A 702 -26.36 21.80 0.74
C LEU A 702 -25.78 22.60 1.89
N VAL A 703 -26.59 23.47 2.50
CA VAL A 703 -26.29 24.10 3.79
C VAL A 703 -27.37 23.69 4.78
N GLY A 704 -26.98 23.10 5.92
CA GLY A 704 -27.91 22.56 6.90
C GLY A 704 -28.84 21.47 6.35
N GLY A 705 -28.42 20.79 5.28
CA GLY A 705 -29.22 19.78 4.57
C GLY A 705 -30.20 20.32 3.53
N ALA A 706 -30.30 21.65 3.33
CA ALA A 706 -31.14 22.25 2.32
C ALA A 706 -30.33 22.69 1.08
N PRO A 707 -30.84 22.54 -0.16
CA PRO A 707 -30.22 23.13 -1.34
C PRO A 707 -30.06 24.63 -1.21
N THR A 708 -28.85 25.13 -1.44
CA THR A 708 -28.50 26.54 -1.22
C THR A 708 -27.70 27.10 -2.40
N ASP A 709 -28.13 28.25 -2.91
CA ASP A 709 -27.32 29.08 -3.80
C ASP A 709 -26.31 29.86 -2.95
N LEU A 710 -25.06 29.39 -2.97
CA LEU A 710 -23.99 29.96 -2.15
C LEU A 710 -23.62 31.38 -2.58
N VAL A 711 -23.70 31.69 -3.88
CA VAL A 711 -23.35 33.02 -4.41
C VAL A 711 -24.43 34.02 -4.01
N ALA A 712 -25.71 33.66 -4.18
CA ALA A 712 -26.81 34.51 -3.73
C ALA A 712 -26.81 34.73 -2.21
N ALA A 713 -26.51 33.69 -1.42
CA ALA A 713 -26.41 33.81 0.03
C ALA A 713 -25.27 34.76 0.47
N HIS A 714 -24.12 34.71 -0.21
CA HIS A 714 -23.01 35.62 0.04
C HIS A 714 -23.36 37.07 -0.33
N ASN A 715 -23.80 37.30 -1.57
CA ASN A 715 -24.11 38.64 -2.10
C ASN A 715 -25.25 39.34 -1.31
N ALA A 716 -26.13 38.57 -0.67
CA ALA A 716 -27.17 39.13 0.18
C ALA A 716 -26.64 39.72 1.51
N ALA A 717 -25.44 39.30 1.96
CA ALA A 717 -24.89 39.63 3.28
C ALA A 717 -23.56 40.39 3.23
N HIS A 718 -22.88 40.40 2.08
CA HIS A 718 -21.50 40.87 1.94
C HIS A 718 -21.29 41.66 0.65
N ASP A 719 -20.37 42.63 0.72
CA ASP A 719 -19.84 43.37 -0.43
C ASP A 719 -18.33 43.09 -0.58
N PRO A 720 -17.78 43.06 -1.81
CA PRO A 720 -18.49 43.20 -3.09
C PRO A 720 -19.14 41.88 -3.55
N ASP A 721 -20.14 42.00 -4.42
CA ASP A 721 -20.80 40.86 -5.07
C ASP A 721 -19.83 39.94 -5.82
N LEU A 722 -20.07 38.64 -5.73
CA LEU A 722 -19.47 37.59 -6.56
C LEU A 722 -20.29 37.32 -7.82
N GLY A 723 -19.60 37.15 -8.95
CA GLY A 723 -20.15 36.52 -10.14
C GLY A 723 -20.32 35.00 -9.96
N ALA A 724 -21.28 34.41 -10.68
CA ALA A 724 -21.63 32.99 -10.56
C ALA A 724 -20.96 32.05 -11.60
N ASP A 725 -20.02 32.58 -12.40
CA ASP A 725 -19.30 31.81 -13.43
C ASP A 725 -17.78 32.02 -13.32
N ALA A 726 -17.08 30.95 -12.95
CA ALA A 726 -15.62 30.90 -12.88
C ALA A 726 -14.94 30.71 -14.26
N GLY A 727 -15.70 30.59 -15.35
CA GLY A 727 -15.18 30.58 -16.72
C GLY A 727 -14.66 29.23 -17.24
N TRP A 728 -14.94 28.13 -16.53
CA TRP A 728 -14.55 26.78 -16.95
C TRP A 728 -15.49 25.70 -16.37
N THR A 729 -15.34 24.46 -16.83
CA THR A 729 -16.08 23.30 -16.30
C THR A 729 -15.15 22.09 -16.21
N PRO A 730 -15.12 21.38 -15.06
CA PRO A 730 -14.25 20.21 -14.89
C PRO A 730 -14.73 19.04 -15.77
N THR A 731 -13.76 18.28 -16.29
CA THR A 731 -13.99 17.06 -17.09
C THR A 731 -13.34 15.82 -16.48
N LEU A 732 -12.35 16.00 -15.59
CA LEU A 732 -11.64 14.94 -14.90
C LEU A 732 -12.28 14.67 -13.54
N PHE A 733 -13.35 13.88 -13.52
CA PHE A 733 -13.89 13.27 -12.31
C PHE A 733 -14.50 11.92 -12.65
N THR A 734 -14.50 10.99 -11.70
CA THR A 734 -15.07 9.65 -11.89
C THR A 734 -16.59 9.65 -11.75
N ARG A 735 -17.09 10.20 -10.63
CA ARG A 735 -18.51 10.29 -10.29
C ARG A 735 -18.74 11.43 -9.31
N ILE A 736 -19.92 12.05 -9.41
CA ILE A 736 -20.40 13.04 -8.44
C ILE A 736 -21.60 12.45 -7.73
N ASP A 737 -21.44 12.21 -6.43
CA ASP A 737 -22.47 11.71 -5.53
C ASP A 737 -23.49 12.80 -5.18
N PRO A 738 -24.76 12.46 -4.93
CA PRO A 738 -25.74 13.41 -4.44
C PRO A 738 -25.33 13.96 -3.06
N ALA A 739 -25.34 15.29 -2.90
CA ALA A 739 -24.84 15.96 -1.70
C ALA A 739 -25.48 15.49 -0.38
N HIS A 740 -26.75 15.06 -0.40
CA HIS A 740 -27.44 14.56 0.80
C HIS A 740 -26.87 13.24 1.34
N THR A 741 -26.10 12.50 0.55
CA THR A 741 -25.48 11.23 0.98
C THR A 741 -24.18 11.44 1.75
N LEU A 742 -23.58 12.64 1.67
CA LEU A 742 -22.22 12.91 2.16
C LEU A 742 -22.12 12.88 3.67
N ARG A 743 -23.16 13.36 4.38
CA ARG A 743 -23.22 13.34 5.85
C ARG A 743 -22.98 11.94 6.44
N GLY A 744 -23.43 10.89 5.75
CA GLY A 744 -23.17 9.50 6.17
C GLY A 744 -21.93 8.89 5.52
N THR A 745 -21.68 9.20 4.26
CA THR A 745 -20.67 8.50 3.45
C THR A 745 -19.25 8.99 3.74
N VAL A 746 -19.06 10.31 3.84
CA VAL A 746 -17.73 10.92 3.97
C VAL A 746 -17.12 10.61 5.34
N PRO A 747 -17.77 10.85 6.50
CA PRO A 747 -17.19 10.49 7.80
C PRO A 747 -16.89 9.00 7.98
N ALA A 748 -17.61 8.12 7.27
CA ALA A 748 -17.41 6.67 7.36
C ALA A 748 -16.18 6.16 6.59
N ARG A 749 -15.64 6.96 5.66
CA ARG A 749 -14.62 6.53 4.70
C ARG A 749 -13.41 7.45 4.63
N ALA A 750 -13.57 8.74 4.93
CA ALA A 750 -12.46 9.68 4.93
C ALA A 750 -11.51 9.45 6.11
N GLY A 751 -10.23 9.72 5.89
CA GLY A 751 -9.16 9.62 6.87
C GLY A 751 -8.33 8.34 6.79
N ALA A 752 -7.24 8.34 7.56
CA ALA A 752 -6.36 7.19 7.70
C ALA A 752 -7.05 5.99 8.35
N GLY A 753 -6.56 4.78 8.05
CA GLY A 753 -7.08 3.53 8.59
C GLY A 753 -8.44 3.09 8.03
N ARG A 754 -8.90 3.70 6.95
CA ARG A 754 -10.18 3.40 6.29
C ARG A 754 -10.03 2.48 5.06
N LEU A 755 -8.81 2.29 4.59
CA LEU A 755 -8.47 1.41 3.46
C LEU A 755 -8.30 -0.06 3.94
N ARG A 756 -8.67 -1.04 3.10
CA ARG A 756 -8.66 -2.48 3.40
C ARG A 756 -7.99 -3.33 2.31
#